data_AF-A0A1P6BV99-F1
#
_entry.id   AF-A0A1P6BV99-F1
#
_cell.length_a   1.000
_cell.length_b   1.000
_cell.length_c   1.000
_cell.angle_alpha   90.00
_cell.angle_beta   90.00
_cell.angle_gamma   90.00
#
_symmetry.space_group_name_H-M   'P 1'
#
loop_
_entity.id
_entity.type
_entity.pdbx_description
1 polymer ?
#
loop_
_entity_poly.entity_id
_entity_poly.type
_entity_poly.pdbx_seq_one_letter_code
_entity_poly.pdbx_strand_id
1 'polypeptide(L)'
;MERDGRSMTRRTLLIQQLIISVLLFGLYAQHGENSSGQNESRKETVHAEDSQPVTEPSDMKLSNAFEDDAERFDEDDSNNADSSKPSAIDNEAIEELVNRFLNSDAAEDGKDEKLNKEALKLINSSKYWDVSNLEPEGSIRDSKKAQEWMNGYAVEAQKVLREVALAGWNYVTSVSHLTKQLLDEAEETLGKFVKSSSKQAKQFDIAAIEDKSLKRQFELLLVEGINALDENDFNEYNELQKLIAKAYAETSVCETDNATICPYRVPDIVSIIAHENDGPKAFRLWIALRDALGPKLVTSYKRLIELINKGAKLNGFSDGGAMWRSPYELLVSRQEKAEQSDTVVLLQKLYQQINPFYKQLHAYIRRQIPALYGLTNVSSLTRDGPIPAHLLKSIAGDNWIAFYRDTKPFQDEDDLAREVQDNFQKRNYTVKNMFKQTYKTLKQIGFDKLPSSFWTKSIFTRTWSRDMLCYPPAAYDMRNELDYRVKACAHLNLPDFELTHKLLVHIYYYYMCREQPLLFREATNPSFLTAVTNAFAINARNIEYLKMMKLITSETGFSRSKIINRLYMEALEDFVKLPFDFAVDMWRFHIFDGTSTNVTWNSDWWRLSELFQGIKSPVDRKSTDFDAIAFSTIAQTHAPAMKHFFAYIMQFQILKALCPNATNLSNGCMLERSPAIDKIKKVMALGSSITWREALEIIIGSKEVDASAMLEYYQPLISWLEEANAKEHVYIGWDGFGKPFTESEVPKLRENTASMDTFSEILSETQFAFPGGDCSNSRECLLDSVCRNNICECKEGLYTLRIGNTYNCVPGNPADAGFGDGHGGLVIGLHSADDSSVVPIPEPEEHNKQLGAKPGSEHRNGRPGSLPEAELEHKGTSISIPTLILVLLFTVLIVLL
;
A
#
# COMPACT_ATOMS: atom_id res chain seq x y z
N MET A 1 -14.82 42.97 -17.70
CA MET A 1 -14.95 43.13 -16.24
C MET A 1 -15.39 41.82 -15.57
N GLU A 2 -16.01 40.91 -16.31
CA GLU A 2 -15.84 39.46 -16.11
C GLU A 2 -14.95 38.93 -17.25
N ARG A 3 -13.91 38.12 -16.95
CA ARG A 3 -13.21 37.13 -17.81
C ARG A 3 -11.83 36.75 -17.24
N ASP A 4 -11.38 35.56 -17.66
CA ASP A 4 -10.01 35.03 -17.67
C ASP A 4 -9.38 34.49 -16.37
N GLY A 5 -9.27 33.15 -16.28
CA GLY A 5 -8.46 32.48 -15.27
C GLY A 5 -8.63 30.95 -15.20
N ARG A 6 -8.11 30.18 -16.18
CA ARG A 6 -8.04 28.70 -16.11
C ARG A 6 -6.79 28.11 -16.78
N SER A 7 -5.77 27.80 -15.98
CA SER A 7 -4.61 26.95 -16.32
C SER A 7 -4.00 26.54 -14.99
N MET A 8 -4.20 25.30 -14.53
CA MET A 8 -3.74 24.82 -13.24
C MET A 8 -4.14 23.36 -13.00
N THR A 9 -3.21 22.51 -12.54
CA THR A 9 -3.26 21.71 -11.29
C THR A 9 -2.00 20.84 -11.16
N ARG A 10 -1.29 20.90 -10.02
CA ARG A 10 -0.45 19.78 -9.52
C ARG A 10 -0.27 19.79 -7.99
N ARG A 11 -0.40 20.94 -7.31
CA ARG A 11 -0.10 21.07 -5.87
C ARG A 11 -0.94 20.21 -4.94
N THR A 12 -2.25 20.18 -5.15
CA THR A 12 -3.19 19.60 -4.18
C THR A 12 -2.90 18.13 -3.93
N LEU A 13 -2.71 17.34 -4.98
CA LEU A 13 -2.47 15.90 -4.87
C LEU A 13 -1.06 15.56 -4.31
N LEU A 14 -0.17 16.53 -4.17
CA LEU A 14 1.20 16.35 -3.66
C LEU A 14 1.34 16.79 -2.20
N ILE A 15 0.75 17.92 -1.82
CA ILE A 15 0.58 18.26 -0.39
C ILE A 15 -0.42 17.29 0.25
N GLN A 16 -1.51 16.92 -0.43
CA GLN A 16 -2.32 15.78 -0.01
C GLN A 16 -1.60 14.44 -0.18
N GLN A 17 -0.49 14.24 -0.91
CA GLN A 17 0.23 12.95 -0.84
C GLN A 17 1.29 12.91 0.27
N LEU A 18 1.87 14.05 0.66
CA LEU A 18 2.60 14.14 1.92
C LEU A 18 1.63 13.90 3.08
N ILE A 19 0.53 14.66 3.14
CA ILE A 19 -0.50 14.55 4.18
C ILE A 19 -1.26 13.21 4.12
N ILE A 20 -1.64 12.66 2.95
CA ILE A 20 -2.28 11.32 2.91
C ILE A 20 -1.28 10.21 3.21
N SER A 21 0.01 10.32 2.82
CA SER A 21 0.99 9.32 3.29
C SER A 21 1.08 9.36 4.82
N VAL A 22 1.18 10.55 5.42
CA VAL A 22 1.28 10.76 6.87
C VAL A 22 -0.02 10.44 7.63
N LEU A 23 -1.19 10.74 7.09
CA LEU A 23 -2.49 10.39 7.68
C LEU A 23 -2.80 8.88 7.53
N LEU A 24 -2.39 8.24 6.42
CA LEU A 24 -2.43 6.77 6.31
C LEU A 24 -1.51 6.11 7.35
N PHE A 25 -0.33 6.67 7.60
CA PHE A 25 0.54 6.22 8.68
C PHE A 25 -0.13 6.39 10.06
N GLY A 26 -0.89 7.47 10.28
CA GLY A 26 -1.66 7.69 11.51
C GLY A 26 -2.73 6.62 11.79
N LEU A 27 -3.43 6.18 10.75
CA LEU A 27 -4.54 5.22 10.87
C LEU A 27 -4.09 3.76 11.02
N TYR A 28 -2.88 3.41 10.57
CA TYR A 28 -2.30 2.09 10.80
C TYR A 28 -1.69 1.92 12.20
N ALA A 29 -1.47 3.01 12.95
CA ALA A 29 -0.73 2.99 14.21
C ALA A 29 -1.59 2.72 15.47
N GLN A 30 -2.93 2.83 15.40
CA GLN A 30 -3.83 2.59 16.55
C GLN A 30 -4.01 1.10 16.92
N HIS A 31 -3.01 0.25 16.67
CA HIS A 31 -3.11 -1.21 16.83
C HIS A 31 -2.09 -1.81 17.83
N GLY A 32 -1.42 -0.99 18.65
CA GLY A 32 -0.45 -1.53 19.62
C GLY A 32 -0.03 -0.60 20.76
N GLU A 33 -0.95 -0.19 21.64
CA GLU A 33 -0.61 0.36 22.97
C GLU A 33 -1.57 -0.18 24.04
N ASN A 34 -1.05 -0.91 25.04
CA ASN A 34 -1.61 -1.02 26.40
C ASN A 34 -0.75 -1.91 27.34
N SER A 35 0.12 -1.29 28.18
CA SER A 35 0.25 -1.55 29.65
C SER A 35 1.58 -1.01 30.25
N SER A 36 1.49 -0.11 31.25
CA SER A 36 2.35 0.14 32.47
C SER A 36 3.81 -0.38 32.52
N GLY A 37 4.83 0.29 33.09
CA GLY A 37 4.89 1.24 34.25
C GLY A 37 5.25 0.50 35.57
N GLN A 38 6.14 0.95 36.49
CA GLN A 38 6.92 2.20 36.64
C GLN A 38 8.25 2.01 37.46
N ASN A 39 9.37 2.49 36.91
CA ASN A 39 10.30 3.48 37.48
C ASN A 39 10.86 3.40 38.95
N GLU A 40 12.19 3.35 39.12
CA GLU A 40 12.96 4.25 40.03
C GLU A 40 14.48 4.23 39.74
N SER A 41 15.24 5.23 40.21
CA SER A 41 16.58 5.57 39.66
C SER A 41 17.67 5.87 40.69
N ARG A 42 18.94 5.51 40.41
CA ARG A 42 20.12 6.22 40.99
C ARG A 42 21.38 6.17 40.13
N LYS A 43 22.20 7.23 40.22
CA LYS A 43 23.41 7.52 39.43
C LYS A 43 24.68 7.01 40.15
N GLU A 44 25.77 6.69 39.43
CA GLU A 44 27.04 7.46 39.47
C GLU A 44 28.20 6.96 38.56
N THR A 45 28.75 7.91 37.79
CA THR A 45 30.13 8.15 37.28
C THR A 45 31.19 7.05 36.94
N VAL A 46 31.54 7.03 35.64
CA VAL A 46 32.88 7.28 35.02
C VAL A 46 34.15 6.55 35.54
N HIS A 47 34.81 5.76 34.66
CA HIS A 47 36.16 6.05 34.10
C HIS A 47 36.54 5.07 32.97
N ALA A 48 37.52 5.44 32.13
CA ALA A 48 37.95 4.72 30.93
C ALA A 48 39.50 4.60 30.86
N GLU A 49 39.99 3.53 30.23
CA GLU A 49 41.32 3.32 29.59
C GLU A 49 41.26 1.87 29.01
N ASP A 50 41.36 1.58 27.72
CA ASP A 50 42.33 1.94 26.65
C ASP A 50 43.57 1.01 26.60
N SER A 51 43.67 0.19 25.55
CA SER A 51 44.94 -0.26 24.92
C SER A 51 44.72 -1.22 23.73
N GLN A 52 45.51 -0.97 22.67
CA GLN A 52 45.56 -1.67 21.38
C GLN A 52 46.71 -2.74 21.35
N PRO A 53 47.30 -3.14 20.20
CA PRO A 53 46.85 -4.13 19.20
C PRO A 53 47.98 -5.18 18.92
N VAL A 54 48.09 -5.69 17.67
CA VAL A 54 49.26 -6.24 16.89
C VAL A 54 48.80 -7.46 16.06
N THR A 55 48.37 -7.30 14.80
CA THR A 55 49.12 -7.33 13.50
C THR A 55 49.80 -8.67 13.17
N GLU A 56 49.29 -9.45 12.20
CA GLU A 56 49.75 -9.56 10.77
C GLU A 56 50.49 -10.92 10.53
N PRO A 57 50.91 -11.34 9.30
CA PRO A 57 50.59 -10.95 7.90
C PRO A 57 50.10 -12.20 7.07
N SER A 58 50.00 -12.30 5.73
CA SER A 58 49.68 -11.48 4.52
C SER A 58 49.83 -12.42 3.28
N ASP A 59 49.53 -11.89 2.06
CA ASP A 59 49.86 -12.40 0.69
C ASP A 59 48.81 -13.28 -0.05
N MET A 60 48.44 -13.05 -1.33
CA MET A 60 48.72 -11.95 -2.28
C MET A 60 47.60 -11.80 -3.36
N LYS A 61 47.57 -10.66 -4.08
CA LYS A 61 46.44 -10.05 -4.84
C LYS A 61 46.18 -10.50 -6.30
N LEU A 62 44.99 -10.16 -6.81
CA LEU A 62 44.79 -9.78 -8.23
C LEU A 62 43.76 -8.63 -8.41
N SER A 63 44.20 -7.53 -9.04
CA SER A 63 43.43 -6.41 -9.65
C SER A 63 42.44 -5.59 -8.78
N ASN A 64 42.96 -4.87 -7.77
CA ASN A 64 42.25 -3.76 -7.13
C ASN A 64 42.33 -2.47 -7.99
N ALA A 65 41.20 -2.00 -8.52
CA ALA A 65 41.07 -0.65 -9.11
C ALA A 65 39.67 -0.02 -8.96
N PHE A 66 38.71 -0.75 -8.37
CA PHE A 66 37.33 -0.30 -8.13
C PHE A 66 36.80 -0.67 -6.73
N GLU A 67 37.68 -1.11 -5.81
CA GLU A 67 37.33 -1.46 -4.42
C GLU A 67 37.56 -0.29 -3.45
N ASP A 68 38.64 0.48 -3.64
CA ASP A 68 39.07 1.62 -2.80
C ASP A 68 37.99 2.69 -2.53
N ASP A 69 36.99 2.79 -3.41
CA ASP A 69 35.94 3.81 -3.35
C ASP A 69 34.73 3.40 -2.48
N ALA A 70 34.69 2.13 -2.04
CA ALA A 70 33.58 1.54 -1.28
C ALA A 70 33.97 1.08 0.14
N GLU A 71 35.24 0.75 0.39
CA GLU A 71 35.75 0.35 1.72
C GLU A 71 36.20 1.56 2.54
N ARG A 72 36.59 2.67 1.89
CA ARG A 72 36.97 3.95 2.53
C ARG A 72 35.87 4.66 3.32
N PHE A 73 34.66 4.09 3.39
CA PHE A 73 33.59 4.58 4.26
C PHE A 73 33.69 4.04 5.70
N ASP A 74 34.51 3.02 5.95
CA ASP A 74 34.62 2.39 7.26
C ASP A 74 35.92 2.82 8.03
N GLU A 75 36.75 3.74 7.47
CA GLU A 75 38.02 4.22 8.09
C GLU A 75 38.07 5.71 8.51
N ASP A 76 37.19 6.60 8.00
CA ASP A 76 37.26 8.06 8.25
C ASP A 76 36.48 8.52 9.52
N ASP A 77 35.99 7.61 10.36
CA ASP A 77 35.12 7.92 11.53
C ASP A 77 35.92 8.16 12.85
N SER A 78 37.21 8.48 12.75
CA SER A 78 38.02 8.95 13.89
C SER A 78 38.63 10.32 13.62
N ASN A 79 38.53 11.22 14.62
CA ASN A 79 39.02 12.62 14.62
C ASN A 79 38.13 13.68 13.94
N ASN A 80 36.92 13.90 14.46
CA ASN A 80 36.45 15.27 14.76
C ASN A 80 35.26 15.27 15.73
N ALA A 81 35.55 15.13 17.02
CA ALA A 81 34.59 15.37 18.10
C ALA A 81 34.75 16.80 18.62
N ASP A 82 34.07 17.77 18.00
CA ASP A 82 33.89 19.09 18.61
C ASP A 82 32.71 19.05 19.60
N SER A 83 32.90 19.68 20.76
CA SER A 83 32.13 19.39 21.97
C SER A 83 30.86 20.25 22.12
N SER A 84 29.77 19.85 21.46
CA SER A 84 28.43 20.37 21.79
C SER A 84 27.80 19.56 22.93
N LYS A 85 27.70 20.19 24.11
CA LYS A 85 27.05 19.58 25.30
C LYS A 85 25.58 19.27 25.01
N PRO A 86 25.01 18.16 25.55
CA PRO A 86 23.57 17.95 25.54
C PRO A 86 22.84 19.12 26.20
N SER A 87 21.76 19.57 25.57
CA SER A 87 20.79 20.47 26.22
C SER A 87 20.23 19.79 27.47
N ALA A 88 20.21 20.51 28.59
CA ALA A 88 19.66 19.99 29.84
C ALA A 88 18.20 19.54 29.64
N ILE A 89 17.91 18.32 30.08
CA ILE A 89 16.55 17.78 30.11
C ILE A 89 15.77 18.56 31.16
N ASP A 90 14.62 19.09 30.75
CA ASP A 90 13.71 19.81 31.63
C ASP A 90 12.87 18.79 32.42
N ASN A 91 13.27 18.54 33.67
CA ASN A 91 12.60 17.58 34.53
C ASN A 91 11.19 18.04 34.95
N GLU A 92 10.92 19.35 34.94
CA GLU A 92 9.63 19.92 35.35
C GLU A 92 8.54 19.55 34.32
N ALA A 93 8.88 19.60 33.03
CA ALA A 93 8.02 19.11 31.94
C ALA A 93 7.79 17.57 31.99
N ILE A 94 8.73 16.80 32.53
CA ILE A 94 8.59 15.34 32.70
C ILE A 94 7.63 15.01 33.85
N GLU A 95 7.74 15.70 34.99
CA GLU A 95 6.82 15.51 36.11
C GLU A 95 5.38 15.93 35.75
N GLU A 96 5.19 16.98 34.96
CA GLU A 96 3.87 17.38 34.46
C GLU A 96 3.27 16.33 33.49
N LEU A 97 4.08 15.76 32.60
CA LEU A 97 3.67 14.67 31.71
C LEU A 97 3.27 13.40 32.48
N VAL A 98 4.04 13.00 33.49
CA VAL A 98 3.73 11.83 34.33
C VAL A 98 2.41 12.05 35.11
N ASN A 99 2.18 13.26 35.63
CA ASN A 99 0.95 13.60 36.34
C ASN A 99 -0.29 13.66 35.42
N ARG A 100 -0.15 14.07 34.14
CA ARG A 100 -1.23 13.94 33.14
C ARG A 100 -1.51 12.47 32.81
N PHE A 101 -0.48 11.65 32.61
CA PHE A 101 -0.64 10.25 32.18
C PHE A 101 -1.30 9.34 33.22
N LEU A 102 -1.13 9.64 34.51
CA LEU A 102 -1.71 8.86 35.61
C LEU A 102 -3.16 9.24 35.97
N ASN A 103 -3.71 10.31 35.38
CA ASN A 103 -5.04 10.85 35.71
C ASN A 103 -5.97 10.91 34.48
N SER A 104 -5.97 9.87 33.65
CA SER A 104 -6.69 9.83 32.36
C SER A 104 -8.22 9.91 32.44
N ASP A 105 -8.82 9.69 33.61
CA ASP A 105 -10.28 9.69 33.79
C ASP A 105 -10.86 11.10 34.09
N ALA A 106 -10.04 12.16 34.00
CA ALA A 106 -10.44 13.54 34.30
C ALA A 106 -9.96 14.55 33.24
N ALA A 107 -10.46 14.41 32.01
CA ALA A 107 -10.22 15.37 30.91
C ALA A 107 -11.53 15.77 30.19
N GLU A 108 -12.42 16.47 30.90
CA GLU A 108 -13.45 17.31 30.26
C GLU A 108 -12.81 18.62 29.77
N ASP A 109 -13.11 19.04 28.54
CA ASP A 109 -12.94 20.40 27.98
C ASP A 109 -11.58 21.13 28.16
N GLY A 110 -10.47 20.39 28.12
CA GLY A 110 -9.13 20.96 27.95
C GLY A 110 -8.77 21.21 26.48
N LYS A 111 -8.38 22.43 26.10
CA LYS A 111 -7.74 22.66 24.79
C LYS A 111 -6.38 21.95 24.79
N ASP A 112 -6.16 21.06 23.83
CA ASP A 112 -4.85 20.42 23.62
C ASP A 112 -3.75 21.47 23.49
N GLU A 113 -2.80 21.38 24.41
CA GLU A 113 -1.65 22.28 24.47
C GLU A 113 -0.66 21.92 23.38
N LYS A 114 -0.26 22.91 22.57
CA LYS A 114 0.58 22.67 21.40
C LYS A 114 2.04 22.47 21.79
N LEU A 115 2.58 21.29 21.49
CA LEU A 115 3.88 20.81 21.96
C LEU A 115 5.03 21.05 20.96
N ASN A 116 4.76 21.19 19.66
CA ASN A 116 5.80 21.40 18.65
C ASN A 116 6.26 22.86 18.63
N LYS A 117 7.15 23.19 19.57
CA LYS A 117 7.78 24.51 19.71
C LYS A 117 8.54 24.95 18.44
N GLU A 118 9.06 24.04 17.61
CA GLU A 118 9.75 24.42 16.36
C GLU A 118 8.76 24.79 15.25
N ALA A 119 7.69 24.00 15.05
CA ALA A 119 6.61 24.35 14.14
C ALA A 119 5.93 25.68 14.52
N LEU A 120 5.65 25.88 15.81
CA LEU A 120 5.05 27.13 16.31
C LEU A 120 5.94 28.36 16.07
N LYS A 121 7.28 28.23 16.22
CA LYS A 121 8.22 29.33 15.92
C LYS A 121 8.21 29.75 14.45
N LEU A 122 7.82 28.88 13.53
CA LEU A 122 7.76 29.21 12.10
C LEU A 122 6.56 30.10 11.78
N ILE A 123 5.44 29.93 12.48
CA ILE A 123 4.22 30.73 12.25
C ILE A 123 4.53 32.21 12.50
N ASN A 124 4.21 33.06 11.52
CA ASN A 124 4.51 34.50 11.52
C ASN A 124 6.00 34.88 11.60
N SER A 125 6.93 33.95 11.36
CA SER A 125 8.38 34.23 11.39
C SER A 125 8.91 35.08 10.23
N SER A 126 8.08 35.36 9.22
CA SER A 126 8.41 36.22 8.10
C SER A 126 7.18 36.86 7.45
N LYS A 127 7.42 37.79 6.50
CA LYS A 127 6.36 38.40 5.69
C LYS A 127 5.55 37.41 4.85
N TYR A 128 6.00 36.17 4.65
CA TYR A 128 5.28 35.15 3.85
C TYR A 128 4.12 34.48 4.60
N TRP A 129 3.88 34.90 5.85
CA TRP A 129 2.72 34.51 6.66
C TRP A 129 1.65 35.59 6.71
N ASP A 130 2.01 36.86 6.52
CA ASP A 130 1.10 38.00 6.64
C ASP A 130 0.09 38.07 5.47
N VAL A 131 -1.18 38.25 5.80
CA VAL A 131 -2.29 38.42 4.85
C VAL A 131 -3.13 39.66 5.15
N SER A 132 -2.65 40.55 6.04
CA SER A 132 -3.39 41.73 6.48
C SER A 132 -3.43 42.86 5.44
N ASN A 133 -2.36 43.01 4.65
CA ASN A 133 -2.17 44.08 3.68
C ASN A 133 -1.85 43.51 2.29
N LEU A 134 -2.79 42.74 1.73
CA LEU A 134 -2.67 42.21 0.37
C LEU A 134 -3.24 43.20 -0.66
N GLU A 135 -2.50 43.37 -1.76
CA GLU A 135 -2.96 44.05 -2.96
C GLU A 135 -4.11 43.26 -3.63
N PRO A 136 -4.93 43.89 -4.50
CA PRO A 136 -5.97 43.16 -5.25
C PRO A 136 -5.40 42.03 -6.11
N GLU A 137 -6.19 40.98 -6.35
CA GLU A 137 -5.77 39.86 -7.20
C GLU A 137 -5.39 40.33 -8.62
N GLY A 138 -4.27 39.82 -9.15
CA GLY A 138 -3.76 40.17 -10.48
C GLY A 138 -3.31 41.63 -10.65
N SER A 139 -3.09 42.39 -9.57
CA SER A 139 -2.65 43.80 -9.64
C SER A 139 -1.14 43.95 -9.89
N ILE A 140 -0.31 43.04 -9.37
CA ILE A 140 1.15 43.12 -9.45
C ILE A 140 1.64 42.52 -10.78
N ARG A 141 1.95 43.40 -11.73
CA ARG A 141 2.46 43.05 -13.09
C ARG A 141 3.98 43.02 -13.23
N ASP A 142 4.71 43.38 -12.19
CA ASP A 142 6.17 43.49 -12.23
C ASP A 142 6.83 42.11 -12.08
N SER A 143 7.37 41.58 -13.18
CA SER A 143 8.05 40.27 -13.20
C SER A 143 9.30 40.20 -12.30
N LYS A 144 9.93 41.34 -11.95
CA LYS A 144 11.06 41.33 -10.99
C LYS A 144 10.55 41.13 -9.58
N LYS A 145 9.49 41.84 -9.18
CA LYS A 145 8.82 41.62 -7.88
C LYS A 145 8.32 40.17 -7.76
N ALA A 146 7.79 39.60 -8.84
CA ALA A 146 7.36 38.21 -8.88
C ALA A 146 8.53 37.24 -8.60
N GLN A 147 9.70 37.46 -9.20
CA GLN A 147 10.91 36.66 -8.96
C GLN A 147 11.46 36.85 -7.53
N GLU A 148 11.54 38.09 -7.04
CA GLU A 148 11.99 38.40 -5.68
C GLU A 148 11.09 37.76 -4.61
N TRP A 149 9.77 37.81 -4.81
CA TRP A 149 8.80 37.14 -3.94
C TRP A 149 8.95 35.62 -4.00
N MET A 150 9.11 35.03 -5.20
CA MET A 150 9.31 33.57 -5.34
C MET A 150 10.59 33.08 -4.65
N ASN A 151 11.69 33.83 -4.77
CA ASN A 151 12.96 33.49 -4.15
C ASN A 151 12.85 33.44 -2.61
N GLY A 152 12.20 34.43 -2.00
CA GLY A 152 12.00 34.43 -0.55
C GLY A 152 10.92 33.45 -0.09
N TYR A 153 9.88 33.22 -0.89
CA TYR A 153 8.91 32.14 -0.66
C TYR A 153 9.62 30.79 -0.59
N ALA A 154 10.54 30.48 -1.51
CA ALA A 154 11.27 29.22 -1.52
C ALA A 154 12.11 29.02 -0.24
N VAL A 155 12.81 30.07 0.22
CA VAL A 155 13.58 30.03 1.48
C VAL A 155 12.69 29.74 2.69
N GLU A 156 11.50 30.35 2.75
CA GLU A 156 10.58 30.14 3.87
C GLU A 156 9.92 28.76 3.82
N ALA A 157 9.43 28.38 2.64
CA ALA A 157 8.82 27.08 2.37
C ALA A 157 9.78 25.93 2.71
N GLN A 158 11.07 26.09 2.46
CA GLN A 158 12.09 25.10 2.80
C GLN A 158 12.17 24.84 4.31
N LYS A 159 12.03 25.88 5.16
CA LYS A 159 12.00 25.71 6.63
C LYS A 159 10.79 24.89 7.07
N VAL A 160 9.60 25.27 6.58
CA VAL A 160 8.32 24.62 6.92
C VAL A 160 8.31 23.16 6.46
N LEU A 161 8.70 22.90 5.21
CA LEU A 161 8.75 21.53 4.68
C LEU A 161 9.82 20.67 5.35
N ARG A 162 10.94 21.26 5.81
CA ARG A 162 11.96 20.54 6.59
C ARG A 162 11.46 20.16 7.98
N GLU A 163 10.71 21.03 8.65
CA GLU A 163 10.13 20.71 9.96
C GLU A 163 9.13 19.55 9.84
N VAL A 164 8.22 19.60 8.86
CA VAL A 164 7.30 18.48 8.56
C VAL A 164 8.07 17.19 8.23
N ALA A 165 9.14 17.26 7.45
CA ALA A 165 9.96 16.09 7.13
C ALA A 165 10.66 15.50 8.38
N LEU A 166 11.11 16.34 9.32
CA LEU A 166 11.74 15.91 10.57
C LEU A 166 10.73 15.31 11.56
N ALA A 167 9.60 16.00 11.80
CA ALA A 167 8.52 15.48 12.63
C ALA A 167 7.97 14.16 12.05
N GLY A 168 7.80 14.10 10.73
CA GLY A 168 7.36 12.91 10.00
C GLY A 168 8.33 11.74 10.17
N TRP A 169 9.63 12.00 10.01
CA TRP A 169 10.67 11.00 10.25
C TRP A 169 10.69 10.51 11.70
N ASN A 170 10.53 11.40 12.67
CA ASN A 170 10.51 11.04 14.09
C ASN A 170 9.30 10.13 14.40
N TYR A 171 8.11 10.45 13.89
CA TYR A 171 6.93 9.61 14.07
C TYR A 171 7.08 8.21 13.44
N VAL A 172 7.45 8.12 12.16
CA VAL A 172 7.54 6.82 11.47
C VAL A 172 8.68 5.92 11.98
N THR A 173 9.67 6.49 12.70
CA THR A 173 10.79 5.74 13.30
C THR A 173 10.73 5.58 14.81
N SER A 174 9.86 6.31 15.51
CA SER A 174 9.60 6.26 16.94
C SER A 174 8.12 6.59 17.19
N VAL A 175 7.24 5.61 17.01
CA VAL A 175 5.78 5.77 17.15
C VAL A 175 5.41 6.00 18.62
N SER A 176 4.65 7.06 18.89
CA SER A 176 3.95 7.31 20.15
C SER A 176 2.88 8.39 19.94
N HIS A 177 1.99 8.58 20.90
CA HIS A 177 1.06 9.73 20.91
C HIS A 177 1.80 11.08 20.74
N LEU A 178 2.93 11.26 21.45
CA LEU A 178 3.71 12.49 21.39
C LEU A 178 4.27 12.75 19.99
N THR A 179 4.91 11.76 19.35
CA THR A 179 5.49 11.97 18.02
C THR A 179 4.42 12.12 16.94
N LYS A 180 3.22 11.54 17.13
CA LYS A 180 2.06 11.81 16.28
C LYS A 180 1.57 13.26 16.43
N GLN A 181 1.39 13.75 17.66
CA GLN A 181 0.96 15.13 17.91
C GLN A 181 1.96 16.16 17.34
N LEU A 182 3.26 15.94 17.53
CA LEU A 182 4.30 16.81 16.98
C LEU A 182 4.26 16.91 15.45
N LEU A 183 3.86 15.83 14.78
CA LEU A 183 3.67 15.77 13.34
C LEU A 183 2.39 16.50 12.91
N ASP A 184 1.26 16.25 13.58
CA ASP A 184 -0.01 16.90 13.27
C ASP A 184 0.08 18.44 13.40
N GLU A 185 0.79 18.94 14.41
CA GLU A 185 1.06 20.38 14.58
C GLU A 185 1.99 20.96 13.48
N ALA A 186 2.94 20.17 12.97
CA ALA A 186 3.77 20.56 11.84
C ALA A 186 2.97 20.59 10.52
N GLU A 187 2.06 19.63 10.31
CA GLU A 187 1.16 19.60 9.16
C GLU A 187 0.14 20.75 9.18
N GLU A 188 -0.42 21.08 10.34
CA GLU A 188 -1.28 22.27 10.52
C GLU A 188 -0.51 23.56 10.18
N THR A 189 0.74 23.65 10.62
CA THR A 189 1.65 24.77 10.31
C THR A 189 1.90 24.89 8.80
N LEU A 190 2.11 23.77 8.11
CA LEU A 190 2.20 23.72 6.64
C LEU A 190 0.89 24.15 5.97
N GLY A 191 -0.26 23.68 6.46
CA GLY A 191 -1.58 24.08 5.93
C GLY A 191 -1.80 25.60 5.99
N LYS A 192 -1.45 26.23 7.12
CA LYS A 192 -1.49 27.69 7.30
C LYS A 192 -0.54 28.42 6.35
N PHE A 193 0.70 27.92 6.21
CA PHE A 193 1.68 28.49 5.29
C PHE A 193 1.23 28.41 3.82
N VAL A 194 0.66 27.28 3.39
CA VAL A 194 0.13 27.08 2.04
C VAL A 194 -1.02 28.05 1.75
N LYS A 195 -1.94 28.23 2.71
CA LYS A 195 -3.07 29.17 2.61
C LYS A 195 -2.61 30.62 2.54
N SER A 196 -1.64 31.03 3.35
CA SER A 196 -1.08 32.38 3.32
C SER A 196 -0.32 32.66 2.03
N SER A 197 0.64 31.78 1.67
CA SER A 197 1.46 31.95 0.47
C SER A 197 0.65 31.88 -0.84
N SER A 198 -0.43 31.10 -0.91
CA SER A 198 -1.34 31.14 -2.07
C SER A 198 -2.09 32.47 -2.18
N LYS A 199 -2.67 32.97 -1.07
CA LYS A 199 -3.30 34.31 -1.05
C LYS A 199 -2.33 35.40 -1.48
N GLN A 200 -1.08 35.35 -1.03
CA GLN A 200 -0.05 36.27 -1.49
C GLN A 200 0.27 36.11 -2.98
N ALA A 201 0.35 34.87 -3.49
CA ALA A 201 0.62 34.60 -4.90
C ALA A 201 -0.49 35.12 -5.83
N LYS A 202 -1.76 35.15 -5.39
CA LYS A 202 -2.90 35.69 -6.17
C LYS A 202 -2.79 37.18 -6.51
N GLN A 203 -1.97 37.95 -5.78
CA GLN A 203 -1.71 39.36 -6.10
C GLN A 203 -1.01 39.55 -7.46
N PHE A 204 -0.29 38.54 -7.95
CA PHE A 204 0.53 38.64 -9.16
C PHE A 204 -0.25 38.30 -10.45
N ASP A 205 -0.09 39.14 -11.48
CA ASP A 205 -0.64 38.89 -12.80
C ASP A 205 0.20 37.83 -13.54
N ILE A 206 -0.18 36.56 -13.41
CA ILE A 206 0.48 35.41 -14.07
C ILE A 206 0.50 35.56 -15.61
N ALA A 207 -0.40 36.34 -16.21
CA ALA A 207 -0.36 36.58 -17.65
C ALA A 207 0.79 37.52 -18.03
N ALA A 208 1.21 38.43 -17.14
CA ALA A 208 2.33 39.34 -17.33
C ALA A 208 3.72 38.71 -17.05
N ILE A 209 3.78 37.49 -16.49
CA ILE A 209 5.04 36.78 -16.28
C ILE A 209 5.50 36.14 -17.60
N GLU A 210 6.60 36.64 -18.16
CA GLU A 210 7.22 36.14 -19.39
C GLU A 210 8.04 34.85 -19.16
N ASP A 211 8.74 34.75 -18.03
CA ASP A 211 9.54 33.57 -17.70
C ASP A 211 8.64 32.36 -17.45
N LYS A 212 8.78 31.33 -18.29
CA LYS A 212 7.96 30.12 -18.25
C LYS A 212 8.12 29.32 -16.96
N SER A 213 9.32 29.30 -16.37
CA SER A 213 9.63 28.57 -15.13
C SER A 213 9.00 29.27 -13.93
N LEU A 214 9.18 30.60 -13.81
CA LEU A 214 8.56 31.42 -12.77
C LEU A 214 7.04 31.39 -12.89
N LYS A 215 6.50 31.57 -14.10
CA LYS A 215 5.07 31.46 -14.38
C LYS A 215 4.51 30.11 -13.92
N ARG A 216 5.22 29.02 -14.24
CA ARG A 216 4.83 27.67 -13.83
C ARG A 216 4.88 27.49 -12.30
N GLN A 217 5.85 28.08 -11.61
CA GLN A 217 5.90 28.08 -10.14
C GLN A 217 4.69 28.81 -9.53
N PHE A 218 4.28 29.95 -10.10
CA PHE A 218 3.06 30.66 -9.68
C PHE A 218 1.79 29.86 -10.00
N GLU A 219 1.68 29.22 -11.17
CA GLU A 219 0.58 28.30 -11.49
C GLU A 219 0.49 27.14 -10.48
N LEU A 220 1.62 26.60 -10.03
CA LEU A 220 1.61 25.61 -8.95
C LEU A 220 1.04 26.20 -7.66
N LEU A 221 1.50 27.40 -7.27
CA LEU A 221 1.12 28.08 -6.03
C LEU A 221 -0.37 28.37 -5.87
N LEU A 222 -1.05 28.78 -6.95
CA LEU A 222 -2.43 29.25 -6.87
C LEU A 222 -3.48 28.15 -6.57
N VAL A 223 -3.14 26.87 -6.72
CA VAL A 223 -4.05 25.77 -6.32
C VAL A 223 -3.85 25.44 -4.85
N GLU A 224 -4.76 25.96 -4.02
CA GLU A 224 -4.86 25.63 -2.59
C GLU A 224 -5.37 24.21 -2.36
N GLY A 225 -6.18 23.69 -3.28
CA GLY A 225 -6.84 22.40 -3.17
C GLY A 225 -7.93 22.39 -2.12
N ILE A 226 -8.00 21.33 -1.32
CA ILE A 226 -8.95 21.26 -0.20
C ILE A 226 -8.72 22.37 0.85
N ASN A 227 -7.51 22.93 0.94
CA ASN A 227 -7.20 24.08 1.81
C ASN A 227 -7.93 25.38 1.42
N ALA A 228 -8.51 25.43 0.21
CA ALA A 228 -9.33 26.55 -0.27
C ALA A 228 -10.64 26.68 0.52
N LEU A 229 -11.10 25.61 1.18
CA LEU A 229 -12.24 25.65 2.08
C LEU A 229 -12.03 26.70 3.19
N ASP A 230 -13.12 27.24 3.72
CA ASP A 230 -13.07 27.99 4.97
C ASP A 230 -12.68 27.07 6.15
N GLU A 231 -12.35 27.67 7.29
CA GLU A 231 -11.80 26.94 8.44
C GLU A 231 -12.78 25.89 9.00
N ASN A 232 -14.08 26.19 9.00
CA ASN A 232 -15.11 25.27 9.49
C ASN A 232 -15.25 24.07 8.55
N ASP A 233 -15.43 24.31 7.26
CA ASP A 233 -15.54 23.24 6.25
C ASP A 233 -14.27 22.39 6.12
N PHE A 234 -13.08 22.99 6.30
CA PHE A 234 -11.81 22.26 6.31
C PHE A 234 -11.67 21.35 7.55
N ASN A 235 -12.06 21.85 8.73
CA ASN A 235 -12.07 21.05 9.94
C ASN A 235 -13.10 19.91 9.84
N GLU A 236 -14.32 20.20 9.34
CA GLU A 236 -15.34 19.17 9.07
C GLU A 236 -14.84 18.11 8.09
N TYR A 237 -14.16 18.51 7.01
CA TYR A 237 -13.54 17.58 6.05
C TYR A 237 -12.55 16.64 6.74
N ASN A 238 -11.65 17.16 7.59
CA ASN A 238 -10.65 16.35 8.29
C ASN A 238 -11.31 15.39 9.30
N GLU A 239 -12.29 15.85 10.07
CA GLU A 239 -13.02 15.01 11.03
C GLU A 239 -13.85 13.92 10.33
N LEU A 240 -14.43 14.20 9.15
CA LEU A 240 -15.10 13.18 8.35
C LEU A 240 -14.12 12.11 7.83
N GLN A 241 -12.91 12.49 7.40
CA GLN A 241 -11.89 11.51 7.01
C GLN A 241 -11.48 10.62 8.19
N LYS A 242 -11.21 11.22 9.36
CA LYS A 242 -10.90 10.49 10.60
C LYS A 242 -12.04 9.55 10.99
N LEU A 243 -13.28 10.02 10.99
CA LEU A 243 -14.47 9.25 11.37
C LEU A 243 -14.67 8.04 10.45
N ILE A 244 -14.61 8.23 9.13
CA ILE A 244 -14.79 7.13 8.16
C ILE A 244 -13.69 6.08 8.32
N ALA A 245 -12.43 6.51 8.46
CA ALA A 245 -11.31 5.59 8.57
C ALA A 245 -11.25 4.87 9.93
N LYS A 246 -11.60 5.55 11.03
CA LYS A 246 -11.75 4.96 12.37
C LYS A 246 -12.86 3.92 12.37
N ALA A 247 -14.05 4.27 11.87
CA ALA A 247 -15.18 3.36 11.78
C ALA A 247 -14.88 2.14 10.89
N TYR A 248 -14.09 2.30 9.82
CA TYR A 248 -13.59 1.18 9.02
C TYR A 248 -12.67 0.26 9.85
N ALA A 249 -11.70 0.81 10.59
CA ALA A 249 -10.75 0.03 11.38
C ALA A 249 -11.38 -0.67 12.61
N GLU A 250 -12.35 -0.01 13.26
CA GLU A 250 -12.99 -0.48 14.50
C GLU A 250 -14.25 -1.33 14.27
N THR A 251 -14.75 -1.44 13.04
CA THR A 251 -15.96 -2.23 12.77
C THR A 251 -15.73 -3.71 13.07
N SER A 252 -16.52 -4.21 14.02
CA SER A 252 -16.65 -5.64 14.33
C SER A 252 -17.65 -6.32 13.40
N VAL A 253 -17.32 -7.56 13.03
CA VAL A 253 -18.10 -8.44 12.14
C VAL A 253 -18.35 -9.76 12.86
N CYS A 254 -19.58 -10.24 12.78
CA CYS A 254 -20.07 -11.46 13.42
C CYS A 254 -20.14 -12.60 12.38
N GLU A 255 -19.83 -13.84 12.74
CA GLU A 255 -19.96 -14.98 11.81
C GLU A 255 -21.43 -15.43 11.63
N THR A 256 -22.27 -15.17 12.63
CA THR A 256 -23.70 -15.47 12.64
C THR A 256 -24.46 -14.35 13.35
N ASP A 257 -25.71 -14.12 12.92
CA ASP A 257 -26.56 -13.02 13.41
C ASP A 257 -26.91 -13.13 14.92
N ASN A 258 -26.74 -14.31 15.50
CA ASN A 258 -27.02 -14.62 16.91
C ASN A 258 -25.76 -14.65 17.78
N ALA A 259 -24.59 -14.27 17.27
CA ALA A 259 -23.35 -14.25 18.05
C ALA A 259 -23.37 -13.13 19.10
N THR A 260 -23.16 -13.47 20.38
CA THR A 260 -23.05 -12.50 21.48
C THR A 260 -21.74 -11.71 21.48
N ILE A 261 -20.73 -12.18 20.76
CA ILE A 261 -19.43 -11.53 20.58
C ILE A 261 -19.10 -11.57 19.08
N CYS A 262 -18.69 -10.44 18.53
CA CYS A 262 -18.30 -10.30 17.13
C CYS A 262 -16.80 -10.01 17.07
N PRO A 263 -15.94 -11.04 16.97
CA PRO A 263 -14.51 -10.92 17.24
C PRO A 263 -13.73 -10.31 16.07
N TYR A 264 -14.23 -10.42 14.85
CA TYR A 264 -13.47 -10.10 13.65
C TYR A 264 -13.51 -8.61 13.32
N ARG A 265 -12.35 -8.02 13.06
CA ARG A 265 -12.19 -6.71 12.41
C ARG A 265 -11.93 -6.89 10.92
N VAL A 266 -11.93 -5.78 10.17
CA VAL A 266 -11.69 -5.82 8.73
C VAL A 266 -10.37 -6.51 8.32
N PRO A 267 -9.22 -6.31 9.01
CA PRO A 267 -7.99 -7.06 8.71
C PRO A 267 -8.14 -8.58 8.87
N ASP A 268 -8.86 -9.03 9.90
CA ASP A 268 -9.11 -10.45 10.13
C ASP A 268 -9.97 -11.03 9.01
N ILE A 269 -11.03 -10.32 8.61
CA ILE A 269 -11.92 -10.73 7.50
C ILE A 269 -11.16 -10.83 6.17
N VAL A 270 -10.21 -9.93 5.90
CA VAL A 270 -9.32 -10.01 4.71
C VAL A 270 -8.50 -11.31 4.73
N SER A 271 -7.85 -11.60 5.86
CA SER A 271 -7.03 -12.81 6.02
C SER A 271 -7.85 -14.11 5.94
N ILE A 272 -9.03 -14.13 6.58
CA ILE A 272 -9.94 -15.27 6.59
C ILE A 272 -10.46 -15.55 5.18
N ILE A 273 -11.00 -14.54 4.48
CA ILE A 273 -11.59 -14.73 3.15
C ILE A 273 -10.56 -15.18 2.10
N ALA A 274 -9.29 -14.77 2.22
CA ALA A 274 -8.22 -15.26 1.36
C ALA A 274 -8.06 -16.79 1.44
N HIS A 275 -8.14 -17.36 2.64
CA HIS A 275 -7.91 -18.78 2.88
C HIS A 275 -9.21 -19.60 2.90
N GLU A 276 -10.38 -18.96 2.88
CA GLU A 276 -11.67 -19.63 2.96
C GLU A 276 -12.03 -20.41 1.68
N ASN A 277 -12.47 -21.67 1.86
CA ASN A 277 -12.90 -22.60 0.82
C ASN A 277 -14.38 -23.03 1.00
N ASP A 278 -15.06 -22.63 2.09
CA ASP A 278 -16.51 -22.70 2.23
C ASP A 278 -17.16 -21.45 1.60
N GLY A 279 -17.81 -21.64 0.43
CA GLY A 279 -18.49 -20.57 -0.32
C GLY A 279 -19.59 -19.88 0.50
N PRO A 280 -20.56 -20.64 1.08
CA PRO A 280 -21.53 -20.12 2.04
C PRO A 280 -20.94 -19.36 3.24
N LYS A 281 -19.77 -19.72 3.76
CA LYS A 281 -19.10 -18.96 4.83
C LYS A 281 -18.47 -17.66 4.31
N ALA A 282 -17.76 -17.72 3.18
CA ALA A 282 -17.23 -16.54 2.51
C ALA A 282 -18.35 -15.53 2.15
N PHE A 283 -19.50 -16.03 1.67
CA PHE A 283 -20.71 -15.25 1.42
C PHE A 283 -21.20 -14.49 2.67
N ARG A 284 -21.36 -15.20 3.81
CA ARG A 284 -21.80 -14.60 5.07
C ARG A 284 -20.87 -13.49 5.55
N LEU A 285 -19.56 -13.75 5.61
CA LEU A 285 -18.57 -12.76 6.06
C LEU A 285 -18.51 -11.54 5.11
N TRP A 286 -18.60 -11.78 3.80
CA TRP A 286 -18.57 -10.74 2.78
C TRP A 286 -19.78 -9.78 2.85
N ILE A 287 -20.97 -10.32 3.17
CA ILE A 287 -22.19 -9.52 3.41
C ILE A 287 -22.09 -8.81 4.76
N ALA A 288 -21.80 -9.53 5.84
CA ALA A 288 -21.78 -8.99 7.19
C ALA A 288 -20.85 -7.78 7.34
N LEU A 289 -19.67 -7.81 6.70
CA LEU A 289 -18.75 -6.66 6.63
C LEU A 289 -19.39 -5.42 5.98
N ARG A 290 -20.10 -5.60 4.86
CA ARG A 290 -20.73 -4.49 4.12
C ARG A 290 -21.94 -3.93 4.85
N ASP A 291 -22.77 -4.80 5.38
CA ASP A 291 -23.97 -4.42 6.11
C ASP A 291 -23.61 -3.75 7.45
N ALA A 292 -22.44 -4.08 8.04
CA ALA A 292 -21.89 -3.40 9.21
C ALA A 292 -21.26 -2.02 8.92
N LEU A 293 -20.81 -1.75 7.69
CA LEU A 293 -20.13 -0.49 7.30
C LEU A 293 -21.05 0.48 6.53
N GLY A 294 -21.69 0.01 5.46
CA GLY A 294 -22.39 0.81 4.45
C GLY A 294 -23.41 1.79 5.04
N PRO A 295 -24.42 1.31 5.78
CA PRO A 295 -25.46 2.16 6.37
C PRO A 295 -24.93 3.20 7.36
N LYS A 296 -23.81 2.92 8.06
CA LYS A 296 -23.18 3.86 9.00
C LYS A 296 -22.44 4.99 8.29
N LEU A 297 -21.82 4.69 7.15
CA LEU A 297 -20.86 5.59 6.50
C LEU A 297 -21.40 6.37 5.30
N VAL A 298 -22.53 5.97 4.71
CA VAL A 298 -23.11 6.63 3.53
C VAL A 298 -23.35 8.14 3.73
N THR A 299 -23.82 8.56 4.90
CA THR A 299 -24.07 9.97 5.23
C THR A 299 -22.77 10.77 5.35
N SER A 300 -21.79 10.25 6.08
CA SER A 300 -20.48 10.88 6.25
C SER A 300 -19.72 10.98 4.93
N TYR A 301 -19.78 9.94 4.10
CA TYR A 301 -19.18 9.93 2.78
C TYR A 301 -19.84 10.95 1.84
N LYS A 302 -21.17 11.08 1.88
CA LYS A 302 -21.88 12.13 1.14
C LYS A 302 -21.40 13.53 1.51
N ARG A 303 -21.30 13.82 2.81
CA ARG A 303 -20.81 15.13 3.27
C ARG A 303 -19.36 15.39 2.85
N LEU A 304 -18.50 14.36 2.91
CA LEU A 304 -17.12 14.43 2.42
C LEU A 304 -17.05 14.80 0.93
N ILE A 305 -17.88 14.16 0.07
CA ILE A 305 -17.96 14.48 -1.36
C ILE A 305 -18.46 15.90 -1.61
N GLU A 306 -19.46 16.38 -0.86
CA GLU A 306 -19.95 17.77 -0.94
C GLU A 306 -18.83 18.79 -0.66
N LEU A 307 -18.02 18.55 0.39
CA LEU A 307 -16.88 19.38 0.77
C LEU A 307 -15.77 19.35 -0.29
N ILE A 308 -15.44 18.16 -0.85
CA ILE A 308 -14.48 18.02 -1.95
C ILE A 308 -14.95 18.80 -3.19
N ASN A 309 -16.24 18.70 -3.54
CA ASN A 309 -16.83 19.44 -4.67
C ASN A 309 -16.87 20.96 -4.42
N LYS A 310 -17.10 21.43 -3.17
CA LYS A 310 -16.95 22.85 -2.82
C LYS A 310 -15.50 23.31 -2.99
N GLY A 311 -14.53 22.55 -2.46
CA GLY A 311 -13.10 22.81 -2.61
C GLY A 311 -12.67 22.87 -4.08
N ALA A 312 -13.11 21.93 -4.91
CA ALA A 312 -12.82 21.89 -6.34
C ALA A 312 -13.32 23.16 -7.07
N LYS A 313 -14.56 23.59 -6.79
CA LYS A 313 -15.15 24.82 -7.35
C LYS A 313 -14.40 26.08 -6.93
N LEU A 314 -13.93 26.16 -5.68
CA LEU A 314 -13.09 27.26 -5.18
C LEU A 314 -11.71 27.33 -5.87
N ASN A 315 -11.22 26.20 -6.41
CA ASN A 315 -10.01 26.16 -7.24
C ASN A 315 -10.29 26.29 -8.76
N GLY A 316 -11.54 26.53 -9.17
CA GLY A 316 -11.92 26.75 -10.56
C GLY A 316 -12.23 25.50 -11.39
N PHE A 317 -12.29 24.32 -10.76
CA PHE A 317 -12.75 23.07 -11.40
C PHE A 317 -14.29 22.96 -11.38
N SER A 318 -14.84 22.11 -12.25
CA SER A 318 -16.27 21.75 -12.23
C SER A 318 -16.64 20.97 -10.97
N ASP A 319 -15.77 20.02 -10.60
CA ASP A 319 -16.01 18.95 -9.64
C ASP A 319 -14.68 18.36 -9.12
N GLY A 320 -14.75 17.53 -8.07
CA GLY A 320 -13.60 16.85 -7.47
C GLY A 320 -12.88 15.89 -8.41
N GLY A 321 -13.60 15.27 -9.36
CA GLY A 321 -13.03 14.37 -10.35
C GLY A 321 -12.15 15.13 -11.35
N ALA A 322 -12.57 16.31 -11.79
CA ALA A 322 -11.75 17.20 -12.62
C ALA A 322 -10.49 17.65 -11.88
N MET A 323 -10.61 18.02 -10.60
CA MET A 323 -9.45 18.34 -9.74
C MET A 323 -8.49 17.14 -9.54
N TRP A 324 -8.99 15.90 -9.58
CA TRP A 324 -8.18 14.69 -9.44
C TRP A 324 -7.50 14.24 -10.74
N ARG A 325 -8.15 14.41 -11.91
CA ARG A 325 -7.61 14.02 -13.22
C ARG A 325 -6.57 15.00 -13.75
N SER A 326 -6.67 16.26 -13.39
CA SER A 326 -5.85 17.35 -13.95
C SER A 326 -4.33 17.25 -13.81
N PRO A 327 -3.70 16.48 -12.88
CA PRO A 327 -2.26 16.18 -12.97
C PRO A 327 -1.87 15.34 -14.20
N TYR A 328 -2.84 14.66 -14.81
CA TYR A 328 -2.68 13.79 -15.98
C TYR A 328 -3.10 14.48 -17.30
N GLU A 329 -3.94 15.52 -17.25
CA GLU A 329 -4.50 16.21 -18.42
C GLU A 329 -3.46 17.08 -19.18
N LEU A 330 -3.58 17.14 -20.50
CA LEU A 330 -2.81 18.01 -21.38
C LEU A 330 -3.38 19.45 -21.38
N LEU A 331 -2.84 20.33 -20.54
CA LEU A 331 -3.18 21.76 -20.57
C LEU A 331 -2.35 22.51 -21.62
N VAL A 332 -2.77 22.44 -22.89
CA VAL A 332 -2.22 23.24 -24.00
C VAL A 332 -2.81 24.66 -23.98
N SER A 333 -2.43 25.44 -22.95
CA SER A 333 -2.84 26.84 -22.72
C SER A 333 -4.34 27.06 -22.44
N ARG A 334 -4.72 28.32 -22.16
CA ARG A 334 -6.10 28.77 -21.87
C ARG A 334 -7.07 28.68 -23.06
N GLN A 335 -6.58 28.45 -24.28
CA GLN A 335 -7.32 28.77 -25.52
C GLN A 335 -7.95 27.56 -26.22
N GLU A 336 -7.46 26.35 -25.98
CA GLU A 336 -8.02 25.14 -26.57
C GLU A 336 -8.98 24.47 -25.58
N LYS A 337 -10.22 24.22 -26.01
CA LYS A 337 -11.20 23.51 -25.21
C LYS A 337 -10.69 22.10 -24.94
N ALA A 338 -10.66 21.69 -23.68
CA ALA A 338 -10.70 20.27 -23.33
C ALA A 338 -12.10 19.74 -23.71
N GLU A 339 -12.28 19.38 -24.98
CA GLU A 339 -13.32 18.44 -25.38
C GLU A 339 -13.05 17.13 -24.63
N GLN A 340 -14.00 16.73 -23.77
CA GLN A 340 -14.09 15.47 -23.02
C GLN A 340 -12.74 14.85 -22.59
N SER A 341 -12.33 15.12 -21.34
CA SER A 341 -10.93 14.99 -20.89
C SER A 341 -10.16 13.78 -21.43
N ASP A 342 -9.07 14.10 -22.14
CA ASP A 342 -8.07 13.18 -22.70
C ASP A 342 -7.68 12.07 -21.72
N THR A 343 -7.60 12.34 -20.41
CA THR A 343 -7.37 11.31 -19.37
C THR A 343 -8.44 10.21 -19.30
N VAL A 344 -9.74 10.52 -19.40
CA VAL A 344 -10.80 9.49 -19.34
C VAL A 344 -10.82 8.68 -20.64
N VAL A 345 -10.66 9.34 -21.79
CA VAL A 345 -10.54 8.68 -23.10
C VAL A 345 -9.31 7.78 -23.15
N LEU A 346 -8.18 8.22 -22.60
CA LEU A 346 -6.96 7.43 -22.48
C LEU A 346 -7.15 6.23 -21.55
N LEU A 347 -7.77 6.39 -20.38
CA LEU A 347 -8.08 5.26 -19.49
C LEU A 347 -8.97 4.23 -20.18
N GLN A 348 -9.98 4.67 -20.95
CA GLN A 348 -10.84 3.79 -21.75
C GLN A 348 -10.05 3.07 -22.86
N LYS A 349 -9.19 3.77 -23.61
CA LYS A 349 -8.29 3.18 -24.63
C LYS A 349 -7.39 2.10 -24.00
N LEU A 350 -6.76 2.41 -22.87
CA LEU A 350 -5.87 1.50 -22.16
C LEU A 350 -6.63 0.29 -21.59
N TYR A 351 -7.81 0.51 -21.00
CA TYR A 351 -8.68 -0.59 -20.56
C TYR A 351 -9.03 -1.53 -21.74
N GLN A 352 -9.39 -0.99 -22.90
CA GLN A 352 -9.67 -1.78 -24.11
C GLN A 352 -8.47 -2.61 -24.58
N GLN A 353 -7.24 -2.09 -24.45
CA GLN A 353 -6.02 -2.84 -24.79
C GLN A 353 -5.76 -4.01 -23.84
N ILE A 354 -6.04 -3.88 -22.54
CA ILE A 354 -5.76 -4.92 -21.53
C ILE A 354 -6.90 -5.95 -21.39
N ASN A 355 -8.13 -5.58 -21.77
CA ASN A 355 -9.32 -6.41 -21.62
C ASN A 355 -9.21 -7.82 -22.25
N PRO A 356 -8.61 -8.03 -23.45
CA PRO A 356 -8.44 -9.37 -24.01
C PRO A 356 -7.65 -10.32 -23.09
N PHE A 357 -6.53 -9.87 -22.52
CA PHE A 357 -5.74 -10.66 -21.56
C PHE A 357 -6.53 -10.88 -20.27
N TYR A 358 -7.19 -9.84 -19.74
CA TYR A 358 -8.02 -9.99 -18.54
C TYR A 358 -9.17 -10.99 -18.73
N LYS A 359 -9.85 -11.02 -19.88
CA LYS A 359 -10.88 -12.02 -20.19
C LYS A 359 -10.34 -13.44 -20.22
N GLN A 360 -9.11 -13.66 -20.69
CA GLN A 360 -8.47 -14.98 -20.65
C GLN A 360 -8.16 -15.44 -19.22
N LEU A 361 -7.62 -14.55 -18.39
CA LEU A 361 -7.31 -14.82 -16.99
C LEU A 361 -8.58 -15.03 -16.14
N HIS A 362 -9.60 -14.18 -16.33
CA HIS A 362 -10.92 -14.28 -15.70
C HIS A 362 -11.60 -15.60 -16.06
N ALA A 363 -11.64 -15.96 -17.36
CA ALA A 363 -12.23 -17.23 -17.81
C ALA A 363 -11.52 -18.45 -17.21
N TYR A 364 -10.19 -18.41 -17.13
CA TYR A 364 -9.40 -19.46 -16.49
C TYR A 364 -9.76 -19.61 -15.01
N ILE A 365 -9.67 -18.53 -14.22
CA ILE A 365 -10.00 -18.52 -12.79
C ILE A 365 -11.45 -18.95 -12.54
N ARG A 366 -12.41 -18.41 -13.32
CA ARG A 366 -13.83 -18.76 -13.22
C ARG A 366 -14.08 -20.26 -13.33
N ARG A 367 -13.31 -20.96 -14.19
CA ARG A 367 -13.38 -22.42 -14.31
C ARG A 367 -12.75 -23.16 -13.12
N GLN A 368 -11.76 -22.60 -12.43
CA GLN A 368 -11.16 -23.23 -11.26
C GLN A 368 -12.05 -23.15 -10.00
N ILE A 369 -12.81 -22.07 -9.83
CA ILE A 369 -13.63 -21.82 -8.62
C ILE A 369 -14.54 -23.02 -8.23
N PRO A 370 -15.30 -23.67 -9.15
CA PRO A 370 -16.09 -24.86 -8.81
C PRO A 370 -15.29 -26.05 -8.27
N ALA A 371 -14.02 -26.18 -8.62
CA ALA A 371 -13.16 -27.25 -8.16
C ALA A 371 -12.65 -27.00 -6.73
N LEU A 372 -12.43 -25.72 -6.38
CA LEU A 372 -11.94 -25.28 -5.07
C LEU A 372 -13.03 -25.29 -4.00
N TYR A 373 -14.18 -24.72 -4.33
CA TYR A 373 -15.30 -24.56 -3.40
C TYR A 373 -16.29 -25.73 -3.45
N GLY A 374 -16.30 -26.52 -4.53
CA GLY A 374 -17.30 -27.55 -4.81
C GLY A 374 -18.58 -27.00 -5.46
N LEU A 375 -19.12 -27.70 -6.46
CA LEU A 375 -20.28 -27.26 -7.25
C LEU A 375 -21.51 -26.84 -6.42
N THR A 376 -21.79 -27.54 -5.32
CA THR A 376 -22.93 -27.23 -4.43
C THR A 376 -22.80 -25.87 -3.76
N ASN A 377 -21.58 -25.43 -3.50
CA ASN A 377 -21.27 -24.22 -2.74
C ASN A 377 -21.16 -22.97 -3.64
N VAL A 378 -21.19 -23.15 -4.96
CA VAL A 378 -21.06 -22.07 -5.97
C VAL A 378 -22.25 -22.00 -6.92
N SER A 379 -23.45 -22.36 -6.45
CA SER A 379 -24.68 -22.39 -7.27
C SER A 379 -25.04 -21.07 -7.98
N SER A 380 -24.54 -19.93 -7.49
CA SER A 380 -24.71 -18.60 -8.11
C SER A 380 -23.67 -18.27 -9.20
N LEU A 381 -22.63 -19.10 -9.34
CA LEU A 381 -21.59 -19.00 -10.37
C LEU A 381 -22.07 -19.69 -11.66
N THR A 382 -21.76 -19.07 -12.79
CA THR A 382 -22.12 -19.57 -14.12
C THR A 382 -20.87 -19.63 -14.99
N ARG A 383 -20.85 -20.53 -15.98
CA ARG A 383 -19.66 -20.80 -16.80
C ARG A 383 -19.36 -19.72 -17.84
N ASP A 384 -20.35 -18.87 -18.13
CA ASP A 384 -20.33 -17.84 -19.17
C ASP A 384 -20.77 -16.45 -18.65
N GLY A 385 -21.06 -16.29 -17.37
CA GLY A 385 -21.44 -15.02 -16.71
C GLY A 385 -20.44 -14.52 -15.66
N PRO A 386 -20.73 -13.39 -14.99
CA PRO A 386 -19.81 -12.76 -14.03
C PRO A 386 -19.63 -13.58 -12.74
N ILE A 387 -18.46 -13.45 -12.12
CA ILE A 387 -18.09 -14.15 -10.88
C ILE A 387 -18.78 -13.44 -9.69
N PRO A 388 -19.49 -14.15 -8.80
CA PRO A 388 -19.96 -13.60 -7.53
C PRO A 388 -18.78 -13.13 -6.65
N ALA A 389 -18.78 -11.87 -6.21
CA ALA A 389 -17.63 -11.23 -5.57
C ALA A 389 -17.02 -11.99 -4.36
N HIS A 390 -17.86 -12.62 -3.53
CA HIS A 390 -17.43 -13.41 -2.36
C HIS A 390 -16.58 -14.65 -2.71
N LEU A 391 -16.61 -15.14 -3.95
CA LEU A 391 -15.87 -16.33 -4.38
C LEU A 391 -14.46 -16.02 -4.88
N LEU A 392 -13.98 -14.76 -4.78
CA LEU A 392 -12.70 -14.32 -5.34
C LEU A 392 -11.53 -14.29 -4.34
N LYS A 393 -11.69 -14.87 -3.14
CA LYS A 393 -10.67 -14.86 -2.07
C LYS A 393 -10.14 -13.45 -1.72
N SER A 394 -10.92 -12.41 -2.00
CA SER A 394 -10.66 -11.02 -1.63
C SER A 394 -11.99 -10.36 -1.26
N ILE A 395 -11.97 -9.44 -0.29
CA ILE A 395 -13.15 -8.64 0.05
C ILE A 395 -13.56 -7.72 -1.12
N ALA A 396 -12.61 -7.31 -1.98
CA ALA A 396 -12.82 -6.35 -3.06
C ALA A 396 -12.78 -6.98 -4.46
N GLY A 397 -12.23 -8.19 -4.60
CA GLY A 397 -12.00 -8.84 -5.89
C GLY A 397 -10.82 -8.24 -6.67
N ASP A 398 -9.98 -7.44 -6.01
CA ASP A 398 -8.87 -6.66 -6.60
C ASP A 398 -7.50 -7.36 -6.56
N ASN A 399 -7.40 -8.46 -5.82
CA ASN A 399 -6.22 -9.31 -5.69
C ASN A 399 -6.68 -10.77 -5.60
N TRP A 400 -6.12 -11.64 -6.45
CA TRP A 400 -6.48 -13.05 -6.63
C TRP A 400 -5.31 -13.98 -6.26
N ILE A 401 -4.24 -13.49 -5.62
CA ILE A 401 -3.01 -14.24 -5.31
C ILE A 401 -3.27 -15.53 -4.52
N ALA A 402 -4.30 -15.54 -3.67
CA ALA A 402 -4.68 -16.70 -2.87
C ALA A 402 -5.17 -17.90 -3.71
N PHE A 403 -5.46 -17.73 -5.00
CA PHE A 403 -5.69 -18.84 -5.93
C PHE A 403 -4.41 -19.51 -6.44
N TYR A 404 -3.26 -18.84 -6.36
CA TYR A 404 -2.04 -19.23 -7.09
C TYR A 404 -1.65 -20.68 -6.83
N ARG A 405 -1.59 -21.09 -5.56
CA ARG A 405 -1.14 -22.44 -5.14
C ARG A 405 -1.96 -23.57 -5.77
N ASP A 406 -3.29 -23.43 -5.78
CA ASP A 406 -4.19 -24.49 -6.21
C ASP A 406 -4.49 -24.45 -7.72
N THR A 407 -4.24 -23.30 -8.36
CA THR A 407 -4.55 -23.05 -9.78
C THR A 407 -3.32 -22.89 -10.67
N LYS A 408 -2.09 -23.07 -10.15
CA LYS A 408 -0.87 -22.83 -10.93
C LYS A 408 -0.81 -23.68 -12.22
N PRO A 409 -0.49 -23.06 -13.38
CA PRO A 409 -0.39 -23.71 -14.68
C PRO A 409 0.39 -25.03 -14.68
N PHE A 410 1.57 -25.04 -14.04
CA PHE A 410 2.49 -26.18 -13.98
C PHE A 410 2.84 -26.55 -12.53
N GLN A 411 3.32 -27.77 -12.32
CA GLN A 411 3.74 -28.21 -10.98
C GLN A 411 5.13 -27.68 -10.59
N ASP A 412 6.03 -27.49 -11.57
CA ASP A 412 7.37 -26.91 -11.41
C ASP A 412 7.36 -25.71 -10.43
N GLU A 413 8.05 -25.84 -9.30
CA GLU A 413 8.17 -24.76 -8.31
C GLU A 413 9.16 -23.70 -8.79
N ASP A 414 8.90 -22.42 -8.48
CA ASP A 414 9.87 -21.36 -8.70
C ASP A 414 10.83 -21.24 -7.51
N ASP A 415 11.90 -22.05 -7.56
CA ASP A 415 12.98 -22.05 -6.56
C ASP A 415 13.78 -20.73 -6.50
N LEU A 416 13.57 -19.78 -7.43
CA LEU A 416 14.39 -18.58 -7.55
C LEU A 416 14.46 -17.76 -6.26
N ALA A 417 13.31 -17.50 -5.62
CA ALA A 417 13.26 -16.72 -4.40
C ALA A 417 14.03 -17.40 -3.25
N ARG A 418 13.88 -18.72 -3.13
CA ARG A 418 14.58 -19.56 -2.14
C ARG A 418 16.08 -19.63 -2.42
N GLU A 419 16.49 -19.83 -3.66
CA GLU A 419 17.92 -19.87 -4.04
C GLU A 419 18.60 -18.52 -3.77
N VAL A 420 17.92 -17.40 -4.04
CA VAL A 420 18.42 -16.04 -3.74
C VAL A 420 18.57 -15.84 -2.23
N GLN A 421 17.59 -16.23 -1.43
CA GLN A 421 17.64 -16.18 0.05
C GLN A 421 18.78 -17.05 0.60
N ASP A 422 18.86 -18.31 0.18
CA ASP A 422 19.93 -19.25 0.55
C ASP A 422 21.33 -18.66 0.23
N ASN A 423 21.48 -18.01 -0.92
CA ASN A 423 22.76 -17.42 -1.32
C ASN A 423 23.08 -16.10 -0.60
N PHE A 424 22.10 -15.28 -0.21
CA PHE A 424 22.35 -14.15 0.68
C PHE A 424 22.91 -14.63 2.02
N GLN A 425 22.31 -15.67 2.61
CA GLN A 425 22.75 -16.27 3.87
C GLN A 425 24.16 -16.89 3.75
N LYS A 426 24.39 -17.76 2.75
CA LYS A 426 25.72 -18.37 2.49
C LYS A 426 26.85 -17.35 2.24
N ARG A 427 26.50 -16.12 1.89
CA ARG A 427 27.44 -15.01 1.62
C ARG A 427 27.56 -14.02 2.77
N ASN A 428 26.93 -14.27 3.92
CA ASN A 428 26.88 -13.37 5.07
C ASN A 428 26.46 -11.94 4.69
N TYR A 429 25.48 -11.80 3.79
CA TYR A 429 24.92 -10.48 3.49
C TYR A 429 24.20 -9.93 4.72
N THR A 430 24.36 -8.63 4.96
CA THR A 430 23.41 -7.85 5.76
C THR A 430 22.51 -7.08 4.80
N VAL A 431 21.33 -6.67 5.27
CA VAL A 431 20.42 -5.84 4.45
C VAL A 431 21.09 -4.50 4.09
N LYS A 432 21.90 -3.91 4.98
CA LYS A 432 22.74 -2.73 4.64
C LYS A 432 23.73 -3.05 3.51
N ASN A 433 24.31 -4.25 3.48
CA ASN A 433 25.17 -4.69 2.37
C ASN A 433 24.38 -4.93 1.07
N MET A 434 23.13 -5.41 1.15
CA MET A 434 22.22 -5.50 -0.01
C MET A 434 21.94 -4.12 -0.64
N PHE A 435 21.73 -3.09 0.19
CA PHE A 435 21.65 -1.68 -0.25
C PHE A 435 22.99 -1.16 -0.78
N LYS A 436 24.12 -1.35 -0.08
CA LYS A 436 25.48 -0.97 -0.56
C LYS A 436 25.73 -1.59 -1.95
N GLN A 437 25.32 -2.84 -2.17
CA GLN A 437 25.55 -3.56 -3.40
C GLN A 437 24.66 -3.08 -4.56
N THR A 438 23.37 -2.85 -4.33
CA THR A 438 22.49 -2.23 -5.33
C THR A 438 22.99 -0.83 -5.74
N TYR A 439 23.47 -0.06 -4.77
CA TYR A 439 24.12 1.23 -5.03
C TYR A 439 25.40 1.11 -5.88
N LYS A 440 26.23 0.07 -5.68
CA LYS A 440 27.38 -0.21 -6.56
C LYS A 440 26.93 -0.46 -8.00
N THR A 441 25.90 -1.27 -8.23
CA THR A 441 25.32 -1.49 -9.58
C THR A 441 24.83 -0.17 -10.21
N LEU A 442 24.11 0.66 -9.45
CA LEU A 442 23.62 1.95 -9.95
C LEU A 442 24.79 2.92 -10.29
N LYS A 443 25.86 2.97 -9.49
CA LYS A 443 27.10 3.71 -9.85
C LYS A 443 27.75 3.18 -11.13
N GLN A 444 27.79 1.86 -11.33
CA GLN A 444 28.38 1.25 -12.53
C GLN A 444 27.65 1.70 -13.81
N ILE A 445 26.31 1.70 -13.82
CA ILE A 445 25.50 2.20 -14.94
C ILE A 445 25.43 3.75 -15.03
N GLY A 446 26.14 4.46 -14.15
CA GLY A 446 26.42 5.88 -14.27
C GLY A 446 25.50 6.80 -13.47
N PHE A 447 24.98 6.36 -12.32
CA PHE A 447 24.44 7.26 -11.30
C PHE A 447 25.55 7.81 -10.38
N ASP A 448 25.31 8.96 -9.76
CA ASP A 448 26.27 9.69 -8.93
C ASP A 448 26.47 9.09 -7.52
N LYS A 449 27.46 9.62 -6.78
CA LYS A 449 27.67 9.28 -5.36
C LYS A 449 26.60 9.95 -4.48
N LEU A 450 25.90 9.15 -3.68
CA LEU A 450 24.94 9.64 -2.68
C LEU A 450 25.67 10.22 -1.45
N PRO A 451 25.06 11.19 -0.72
CA PRO A 451 25.65 11.77 0.48
C PRO A 451 25.78 10.75 1.62
N SER A 452 26.76 10.94 2.51
CA SER A 452 27.04 10.03 3.64
C SER A 452 25.85 9.88 4.60
N SER A 453 25.03 10.92 4.75
CA SER A 453 23.79 10.92 5.55
C SER A 453 22.83 9.80 5.16
N PHE A 454 22.82 9.38 3.89
CA PHE A 454 22.00 8.26 3.44
C PHE A 454 22.39 6.94 4.15
N TRP A 455 23.68 6.73 4.40
CA TRP A 455 24.19 5.50 5.02
C TRP A 455 24.20 5.52 6.55
N THR A 456 24.20 6.72 7.15
CA THR A 456 24.24 6.93 8.61
C THR A 456 22.88 7.20 9.24
N LYS A 457 21.91 7.74 8.48
CA LYS A 457 20.58 8.11 9.01
C LYS A 457 19.40 7.27 8.49
N SER A 458 19.59 6.45 7.47
CA SER A 458 18.54 5.54 6.98
C SER A 458 18.32 4.36 7.92
N ILE A 459 17.10 3.83 7.92
CA ILE A 459 16.74 2.56 8.56
C ILE A 459 16.49 1.55 7.43
N PHE A 460 17.35 0.53 7.36
CA PHE A 460 17.27 -0.52 6.32
C PHE A 460 16.54 -1.79 6.83
N THR A 461 16.65 -2.08 8.12
CA THR A 461 16.04 -3.21 8.84
C THR A 461 15.18 -2.69 9.99
N ARG A 462 14.22 -3.48 10.49
CA ARG A 462 13.44 -3.10 11.68
C ARG A 462 14.39 -2.85 12.85
N THR A 463 14.14 -1.74 13.57
CA THR A 463 14.74 -1.47 14.88
C THR A 463 13.79 -2.00 15.95
N TRP A 464 14.28 -2.79 16.89
CA TRP A 464 13.44 -3.42 17.94
C TRP A 464 13.40 -2.64 19.25
N SER A 465 14.35 -1.73 19.49
CA SER A 465 14.43 -0.89 20.70
C SER A 465 13.41 0.24 20.79
N ARG A 466 12.50 0.34 19.82
CA ARG A 466 11.42 1.34 19.72
C ARG A 466 10.37 0.90 18.70
N ASP A 467 9.14 1.32 18.88
CA ASP A 467 8.10 1.10 17.89
C ASP A 467 8.29 1.99 16.65
N MET A 468 8.11 1.39 15.49
CA MET A 468 8.29 2.05 14.19
C MET A 468 7.35 1.48 13.13
N LEU A 469 6.95 2.33 12.18
CA LEU A 469 6.06 1.94 11.08
C LEU A 469 6.86 1.29 9.96
N CYS A 470 6.81 -0.04 9.87
CA CYS A 470 7.52 -0.78 8.83
C CYS A 470 6.89 -0.59 7.44
N TYR A 471 5.56 -0.70 7.33
CA TYR A 471 4.84 -0.60 6.06
C TYR A 471 4.08 0.75 5.93
N PRO A 472 4.02 1.34 4.72
CA PRO A 472 4.84 1.03 3.56
C PRO A 472 6.32 1.39 3.75
N PRO A 473 7.26 0.68 3.10
CA PRO A 473 8.64 1.12 2.97
C PRO A 473 8.72 2.38 2.09
N ALA A 474 9.59 3.34 2.44
CA ALA A 474 9.59 4.65 1.79
C ALA A 474 10.97 5.32 1.70
N ALA A 475 11.12 6.19 0.70
CA ALA A 475 12.25 7.08 0.49
C ALA A 475 11.86 8.53 0.82
N TYR A 476 12.76 9.27 1.47
CA TYR A 476 12.54 10.60 2.02
C TYR A 476 13.59 11.59 1.50
N ASP A 477 13.13 12.76 1.06
CA ASP A 477 13.92 14.00 0.94
C ASP A 477 13.67 14.84 2.19
N MET A 478 14.71 15.11 2.99
CA MET A 478 14.59 15.89 4.23
C MET A 478 14.58 17.42 3.98
N ARG A 479 14.38 17.83 2.73
CA ARG A 479 14.12 19.21 2.28
C ARG A 479 15.27 20.20 2.54
N ASN A 480 16.48 19.69 2.69
CA ASN A 480 17.71 20.48 2.92
C ASN A 480 18.79 20.25 1.87
N GLU A 481 18.46 19.62 0.73
CA GLU A 481 19.35 19.29 -0.41
C GLU A 481 20.47 18.27 -0.12
N LEU A 482 20.74 17.99 1.16
CA LEU A 482 21.91 17.23 1.62
C LEU A 482 21.53 15.89 2.28
N ASP A 483 20.34 15.77 2.86
CA ASP A 483 19.91 14.64 3.69
C ASP A 483 18.73 13.92 3.03
N TYR A 484 18.98 12.69 2.58
CA TYR A 484 18.00 11.78 1.97
C TYR A 484 18.09 10.45 2.72
N ARG A 485 16.94 9.80 2.96
CA ARG A 485 16.87 8.61 3.82
C ARG A 485 15.89 7.59 3.28
N VAL A 486 16.14 6.31 3.55
CA VAL A 486 15.12 5.25 3.42
C VAL A 486 14.67 4.76 4.78
N LYS A 487 13.40 4.41 4.88
CA LYS A 487 12.79 3.66 5.98
C LYS A 487 12.24 2.36 5.41
N ALA A 488 13.02 1.30 5.52
CA ALA A 488 12.63 -0.07 5.22
C ALA A 488 12.73 -0.94 6.47
N CYS A 489 11.90 -1.98 6.52
CA CYS A 489 12.10 -3.15 7.37
C CYS A 489 12.33 -4.33 6.44
N ALA A 490 13.38 -4.25 5.62
CA ALA A 490 13.68 -5.24 4.61
C ALA A 490 14.43 -6.43 5.24
N HIS A 491 14.25 -7.60 4.63
CA HIS A 491 14.90 -8.87 4.98
C HIS A 491 15.77 -9.34 3.81
N LEU A 492 16.42 -10.51 3.96
CA LEU A 492 17.33 -11.07 2.95
C LEU A 492 16.58 -12.02 1.99
N ASN A 493 15.65 -11.48 1.20
CA ASN A 493 14.85 -12.23 0.23
C ASN A 493 14.80 -11.50 -1.13
N LEU A 494 14.23 -12.16 -2.15
CA LEU A 494 14.12 -11.59 -3.50
C LEU A 494 13.19 -10.35 -3.57
N PRO A 495 11.95 -10.36 -3.02
CA PRO A 495 11.10 -9.16 -2.96
C PRO A 495 11.79 -7.92 -2.34
N ASP A 496 12.54 -8.09 -1.26
CA ASP A 496 13.26 -7.00 -0.59
C ASP A 496 14.52 -6.55 -1.37
N PHE A 497 15.13 -7.44 -2.17
CA PHE A 497 16.17 -7.07 -3.14
C PHE A 497 15.61 -6.17 -4.27
N GLU A 498 14.41 -6.45 -4.76
CA GLU A 498 13.70 -5.60 -5.73
C GLU A 498 13.28 -4.26 -5.11
N LEU A 499 12.76 -4.30 -3.87
CA LEU A 499 12.44 -3.11 -3.09
C LEU A 499 13.67 -2.22 -2.89
N THR A 500 14.85 -2.82 -2.70
CA THR A 500 16.12 -2.09 -2.58
C THR A 500 16.42 -1.30 -3.86
N HIS A 501 16.20 -1.87 -5.05
CA HIS A 501 16.34 -1.16 -6.33
C HIS A 501 15.29 -0.04 -6.46
N LYS A 502 14.03 -0.33 -6.14
CA LYS A 502 12.91 0.62 -6.14
C LYS A 502 13.22 1.86 -5.29
N LEU A 503 13.65 1.65 -4.04
CA LEU A 503 13.93 2.71 -3.08
C LEU A 503 15.19 3.52 -3.44
N LEU A 504 16.27 2.88 -3.88
CA LEU A 504 17.48 3.61 -4.30
C LEU A 504 17.23 4.47 -5.56
N VAL A 505 16.47 3.96 -6.54
CA VAL A 505 16.08 4.75 -7.73
C VAL A 505 15.15 5.91 -7.35
N HIS A 506 14.30 5.75 -6.34
CA HIS A 506 13.49 6.83 -5.77
C HIS A 506 14.37 7.91 -5.12
N ILE A 507 15.36 7.52 -4.29
CA ILE A 507 16.34 8.42 -3.69
C ILE A 507 17.14 9.16 -4.77
N TYR A 508 17.57 8.47 -5.83
CA TYR A 508 18.22 9.11 -6.97
C TYR A 508 17.31 10.12 -7.67
N TYR A 509 16.00 9.86 -7.79
CA TYR A 509 15.07 10.85 -8.36
C TYR A 509 15.12 12.16 -7.54
N TYR A 510 14.96 12.08 -6.22
CA TYR A 510 15.06 13.27 -5.35
C TYR A 510 16.44 13.94 -5.42
N TYR A 511 17.51 13.15 -5.35
CA TYR A 511 18.88 13.66 -5.38
C TYR A 511 19.23 14.37 -6.69
N MET A 512 18.71 13.89 -7.82
CA MET A 512 18.96 14.48 -9.15
C MET A 512 18.18 15.79 -9.35
N CYS A 513 16.94 15.89 -8.84
CA CYS A 513 16.16 17.13 -8.93
C CYS A 513 16.54 18.20 -7.89
N ARG A 514 17.50 17.95 -6.99
CA ARG A 514 17.87 18.85 -5.87
C ARG A 514 18.19 20.29 -6.30
N GLU A 515 18.74 20.48 -7.50
CA GLU A 515 19.16 21.79 -8.04
C GLU A 515 17.99 22.57 -8.69
N GLN A 516 16.83 21.94 -8.86
CA GLN A 516 15.61 22.62 -9.31
C GLN A 516 15.09 23.61 -8.26
N PRO A 517 14.31 24.64 -8.66
CA PRO A 517 13.48 25.41 -7.74
C PRO A 517 12.63 24.48 -6.86
N LEU A 518 12.39 24.86 -5.61
CA LEU A 518 11.75 24.00 -4.59
C LEU A 518 10.46 23.31 -5.06
N LEU A 519 9.63 24.00 -5.84
CA LEU A 519 8.36 23.47 -6.36
C LEU A 519 8.50 22.45 -7.50
N PHE A 520 9.71 22.25 -8.02
CA PHE A 520 10.05 21.28 -9.05
C PHE A 520 10.90 20.11 -8.55
N ARG A 521 11.24 20.06 -7.25
CA ARG A 521 12.05 19.00 -6.60
C ARG A 521 11.28 17.69 -6.33
N GLU A 522 10.44 17.30 -7.28
CA GLU A 522 9.61 16.09 -7.22
C GLU A 522 9.42 15.54 -8.64
N ALA A 523 8.83 14.34 -8.78
CA ALA A 523 8.51 13.82 -10.09
C ALA A 523 7.36 14.57 -10.78
N THR A 524 7.30 14.46 -12.11
CA THR A 524 6.27 15.10 -12.96
C THR A 524 4.84 14.78 -12.54
N ASN A 525 4.58 13.53 -12.16
CA ASN A 525 3.45 13.10 -11.35
C ASN A 525 3.82 11.84 -10.53
N PRO A 526 3.00 11.44 -9.54
CA PRO A 526 3.30 10.26 -8.72
C PRO A 526 3.32 8.93 -9.49
N SER A 527 2.49 8.75 -10.52
CA SER A 527 2.50 7.52 -11.32
C SER A 527 3.80 7.32 -12.08
N PHE A 528 4.37 8.40 -12.60
CA PHE A 528 5.61 8.38 -13.36
C PHE A 528 6.81 7.97 -12.47
N LEU A 529 6.84 8.44 -11.22
CA LEU A 529 7.83 8.03 -10.23
C LEU A 529 7.72 6.53 -9.90
N THR A 530 6.51 6.06 -9.64
CA THR A 530 6.24 4.62 -9.44
C THR A 530 6.61 3.80 -10.68
N ALA A 531 6.32 4.28 -11.89
CA ALA A 531 6.68 3.59 -13.14
C ALA A 531 8.19 3.47 -13.34
N VAL A 532 8.95 4.55 -13.15
CA VAL A 532 10.42 4.53 -13.22
C VAL A 532 10.99 3.59 -12.17
N THR A 533 10.58 3.72 -10.91
CA THR A 533 11.14 2.90 -9.81
C THR A 533 10.77 1.42 -9.92
N ASN A 534 9.54 1.08 -10.34
CA ASN A 534 9.13 -0.30 -10.61
C ASN A 534 9.85 -0.91 -11.81
N ALA A 535 10.17 -0.14 -12.87
CA ALA A 535 10.90 -0.67 -14.02
C ALA A 535 12.30 -1.20 -13.63
N PHE A 536 13.01 -0.50 -12.73
CA PHE A 536 14.28 -0.99 -12.17
C PHE A 536 14.08 -2.17 -11.20
N ALA A 537 12.99 -2.18 -10.41
CA ALA A 537 12.66 -3.27 -9.50
C ALA A 537 12.38 -4.59 -10.25
N ILE A 538 11.53 -4.56 -11.28
CA ILE A 538 11.25 -5.71 -12.15
C ILE A 538 12.55 -6.21 -12.79
N ASN A 539 13.41 -5.30 -13.25
CA ASN A 539 14.68 -5.69 -13.85
C ASN A 539 15.69 -6.29 -12.84
N ALA A 540 15.52 -6.08 -11.53
CA ALA A 540 16.35 -6.75 -10.52
C ALA A 540 16.14 -8.28 -10.50
N ARG A 541 15.02 -8.78 -11.05
CA ARG A 541 14.76 -10.22 -11.30
C ARG A 541 15.56 -10.80 -12.48
N ASN A 542 16.34 -10.00 -13.21
CA ASN A 542 17.08 -10.50 -14.37
C ASN A 542 18.08 -11.61 -13.98
N ILE A 543 17.98 -12.75 -14.67
CA ILE A 543 18.75 -13.96 -14.34
C ILE A 543 20.26 -13.77 -14.48
N GLU A 544 20.73 -13.08 -15.52
CA GLU A 544 22.16 -12.84 -15.70
C GLU A 544 22.69 -11.82 -14.67
N TYR A 545 21.85 -10.88 -14.22
CA TYR A 545 22.18 -9.99 -13.11
C TYR A 545 22.30 -10.76 -11.79
N LEU A 546 21.34 -11.62 -11.47
CA LEU A 546 21.41 -12.48 -10.27
C LEU A 546 22.60 -13.45 -10.30
N LYS A 547 22.98 -13.97 -11.48
CA LYS A 547 24.22 -14.77 -11.68
C LYS A 547 25.49 -13.95 -11.52
N MET A 548 25.56 -12.74 -12.09
CA MET A 548 26.69 -11.81 -11.90
C MET A 548 26.85 -11.48 -10.41
N MET A 549 25.73 -11.27 -9.73
CA MET A 549 25.65 -11.07 -8.29
C MET A 549 25.92 -12.33 -7.46
N LYS A 550 26.03 -13.50 -8.13
CA LYS A 550 26.23 -14.83 -7.56
C LYS A 550 25.16 -15.22 -6.52
N LEU A 551 23.95 -14.69 -6.69
CA LEU A 551 22.76 -15.00 -5.89
C LEU A 551 22.01 -16.23 -6.41
N ILE A 552 22.33 -16.67 -7.63
CA ILE A 552 21.90 -17.95 -8.21
C ILE A 552 23.05 -18.62 -8.97
N THR A 553 22.92 -19.91 -9.23
CA THR A 553 23.91 -20.72 -9.96
C THR A 553 23.78 -20.60 -11.49
N SER A 554 24.79 -21.08 -12.21
CA SER A 554 24.76 -21.18 -13.67
C SER A 554 23.77 -22.24 -14.19
N GLU A 555 23.42 -23.21 -13.35
CA GLU A 555 22.51 -24.32 -13.68
C GLU A 555 21.03 -23.99 -13.41
N THR A 556 20.74 -22.81 -12.81
CA THR A 556 19.37 -22.30 -12.58
C THR A 556 18.68 -22.01 -13.93
N GLY A 557 18.19 -23.07 -14.56
CA GLY A 557 17.48 -23.05 -15.83
C GLY A 557 16.00 -22.78 -15.64
N PHE A 558 15.54 -21.61 -16.08
CA PHE A 558 14.10 -21.32 -16.15
C PHE A 558 13.46 -22.12 -17.29
N SER A 559 12.69 -23.15 -16.94
CA SER A 559 11.78 -23.81 -17.87
C SER A 559 10.67 -22.83 -18.30
N ARG A 560 10.06 -23.06 -19.48
CA ARG A 560 8.86 -22.33 -19.92
C ARG A 560 7.77 -22.38 -18.83
N SER A 561 7.66 -23.51 -18.12
CA SER A 561 6.76 -23.70 -16.99
C SER A 561 6.96 -22.69 -15.86
N LYS A 562 8.20 -22.54 -15.37
CA LYS A 562 8.52 -21.63 -14.25
C LYS A 562 8.23 -20.18 -14.61
N ILE A 563 8.55 -19.75 -15.84
CA ILE A 563 8.22 -18.41 -16.34
C ILE A 563 6.70 -18.18 -16.34
N ILE A 564 5.92 -19.15 -16.83
CA ILE A 564 4.45 -19.04 -16.88
C ILE A 564 3.85 -19.03 -15.46
N ASN A 565 4.35 -19.87 -14.54
CA ASN A 565 3.92 -19.86 -13.14
C ASN A 565 4.20 -18.51 -12.48
N ARG A 566 5.41 -17.94 -12.64
CA ARG A 566 5.76 -16.63 -12.09
C ARG A 566 4.91 -15.50 -12.66
N LEU A 567 4.75 -15.44 -13.99
CA LEU A 567 3.88 -14.46 -14.64
C LEU A 567 2.41 -14.62 -14.21
N TYR A 568 1.95 -15.84 -13.97
CA TYR A 568 0.60 -16.10 -13.47
C TYR A 568 0.41 -15.55 -12.05
N MET A 569 1.40 -15.77 -11.17
CA MET A 569 1.44 -15.21 -9.82
C MET A 569 1.38 -13.67 -9.85
N GLU A 570 2.28 -13.04 -10.61
CA GLU A 570 2.33 -11.58 -10.82
C GLU A 570 1.00 -11.03 -11.38
N ALA A 571 0.36 -11.78 -12.29
CA ALA A 571 -0.91 -11.38 -12.88
C ALA A 571 -2.10 -11.46 -11.89
N LEU A 572 -2.13 -12.49 -11.05
CA LEU A 572 -3.14 -12.64 -9.98
C LEU A 572 -2.97 -11.62 -8.85
N GLU A 573 -1.77 -11.09 -8.62
CA GLU A 573 -1.52 -10.09 -7.58
C GLU A 573 -1.79 -8.66 -8.08
N ASP A 574 -1.14 -8.24 -9.18
CA ASP A 574 -1.14 -6.84 -9.61
C ASP A 574 -2.01 -6.56 -10.86
N PHE A 575 -2.01 -7.46 -11.86
CA PHE A 575 -2.68 -7.17 -13.14
C PHE A 575 -4.20 -7.18 -13.01
N VAL A 576 -4.76 -8.12 -12.23
CA VAL A 576 -6.21 -8.18 -11.94
C VAL A 576 -6.73 -6.95 -11.19
N LYS A 577 -5.85 -6.14 -10.61
CA LYS A 577 -6.20 -4.88 -9.95
C LYS A 577 -6.52 -3.76 -10.94
N LEU A 578 -6.02 -3.81 -12.19
CA LEU A 578 -6.23 -2.71 -13.15
C LEU A 578 -7.71 -2.48 -13.51
N PRO A 579 -8.53 -3.51 -13.78
CA PRO A 579 -9.98 -3.33 -13.97
C PRO A 579 -10.71 -2.83 -12.72
N PHE A 580 -10.26 -3.21 -11.53
CA PHE A 580 -10.80 -2.70 -10.27
C PHE A 580 -10.51 -1.20 -10.10
N ASP A 581 -9.25 -0.78 -10.25
CA ASP A 581 -8.85 0.62 -10.13
C ASP A 581 -9.59 1.52 -11.14
N PHE A 582 -9.79 1.02 -12.36
CA PHE A 582 -10.57 1.70 -13.38
C PHE A 582 -12.06 1.83 -13.00
N ALA A 583 -12.70 0.74 -12.53
CA ALA A 583 -14.09 0.78 -12.06
C ALA A 583 -14.28 1.75 -10.87
N VAL A 584 -13.34 1.76 -9.91
CA VAL A 584 -13.34 2.65 -8.74
C VAL A 584 -13.28 4.12 -9.12
N ASP A 585 -12.38 4.52 -10.02
CA ASP A 585 -12.29 5.93 -10.42
C ASP A 585 -13.43 6.36 -11.33
N MET A 586 -13.89 5.50 -12.26
CA MET A 586 -15.09 5.81 -13.07
C MET A 586 -16.33 6.01 -12.18
N TRP A 587 -16.53 5.15 -11.17
CA TRP A 587 -17.61 5.30 -10.19
C TRP A 587 -17.49 6.61 -9.39
N ARG A 588 -16.29 6.93 -8.86
CA ARG A 588 -16.07 8.20 -8.15
C ARG A 588 -16.26 9.43 -9.04
N PHE A 589 -15.92 9.37 -10.33
CA PHE A 589 -16.15 10.48 -11.25
C PHE A 589 -17.64 10.75 -11.45
N HIS A 590 -18.49 9.73 -11.65
CA HIS A 590 -19.94 9.90 -11.71
C HIS A 590 -20.53 10.51 -10.42
N ILE A 591 -19.90 10.27 -9.27
CA ILE A 591 -20.30 10.85 -7.99
C ILE A 591 -19.89 12.32 -7.89
N PHE A 592 -18.68 12.67 -8.34
CA PHE A 592 -18.21 14.05 -8.33
C PHE A 592 -18.99 14.93 -9.31
N ASP A 593 -19.25 14.47 -10.54
CA ASP A 593 -19.98 15.23 -11.55
C ASP A 593 -21.51 15.24 -11.34
N GLY A 594 -22.03 14.35 -10.49
CA GLY A 594 -23.44 14.25 -10.11
C GLY A 594 -24.28 13.31 -10.98
N THR A 595 -23.68 12.59 -11.94
CA THR A 595 -24.32 11.53 -12.73
C THR A 595 -24.84 10.39 -11.84
N SER A 596 -24.16 10.10 -10.74
CA SER A 596 -24.57 9.10 -9.74
C SER A 596 -24.88 9.76 -8.38
N THR A 597 -26.14 9.65 -7.98
CA THR A 597 -26.67 10.16 -6.71
C THR A 597 -26.56 9.13 -5.59
N ASN A 598 -26.73 9.54 -4.33
CA ASN A 598 -26.68 8.63 -3.17
C ASN A 598 -27.70 7.47 -3.23
N VAL A 599 -28.76 7.57 -4.03
CA VAL A 599 -29.74 6.49 -4.27
C VAL A 599 -29.25 5.50 -5.33
N THR A 600 -28.37 5.93 -6.24
CA THR A 600 -27.85 5.13 -7.37
C THR A 600 -26.40 4.66 -7.18
N TRP A 601 -25.70 5.12 -6.14
CA TRP A 601 -24.29 4.80 -5.89
C TRP A 601 -24.02 3.29 -5.91
N ASN A 602 -24.82 2.48 -5.22
CA ASN A 602 -24.56 1.04 -5.13
C ASN A 602 -24.91 0.29 -6.43
N SER A 603 -26.00 0.68 -7.11
CA SER A 603 -26.34 0.12 -8.42
C SER A 603 -25.32 0.50 -9.49
N ASP A 604 -24.77 1.71 -9.44
CA ASP A 604 -23.73 2.16 -10.37
C ASP A 604 -22.38 1.47 -10.09
N TRP A 605 -22.04 1.28 -8.81
CA TRP A 605 -20.88 0.48 -8.40
C TRP A 605 -20.94 -0.94 -8.97
N TRP A 606 -22.08 -1.63 -8.80
CA TRP A 606 -22.24 -3.00 -9.30
C TRP A 606 -22.30 -3.07 -10.82
N ARG A 607 -22.95 -2.11 -11.49
CA ARG A 607 -22.94 -1.98 -12.94
C ARG A 607 -21.52 -1.82 -13.51
N LEU A 608 -20.68 -1.01 -12.88
CA LEU A 608 -19.29 -0.78 -13.30
C LEU A 608 -18.38 -1.97 -12.97
N SER A 609 -18.61 -2.63 -11.84
CA SER A 609 -17.90 -3.85 -11.45
C SER A 609 -18.20 -5.00 -12.42
N GLU A 610 -19.46 -5.18 -12.81
CA GLU A 610 -19.84 -6.19 -13.79
C GLU A 610 -19.31 -5.84 -15.19
N LEU A 611 -19.43 -4.58 -15.61
CA LEU A 611 -18.98 -4.14 -16.93
C LEU A 611 -17.46 -4.28 -17.14
N PHE A 612 -16.65 -3.92 -16.14
CA PHE A 612 -15.19 -3.84 -16.30
C PHE A 612 -14.42 -5.01 -15.68
N GLN A 613 -14.90 -5.59 -14.60
CA GLN A 613 -14.24 -6.70 -13.88
C GLN A 613 -14.92 -8.05 -14.15
N GLY A 614 -16.16 -8.06 -14.66
CA GLY A 614 -16.92 -9.31 -14.76
C GLY A 614 -17.24 -9.89 -13.38
N ILE A 615 -17.49 -9.03 -12.40
CA ILE A 615 -17.80 -9.37 -11.01
C ILE A 615 -19.19 -8.83 -10.67
N LYS A 616 -20.05 -9.67 -10.07
CA LYS A 616 -21.39 -9.29 -9.62
C LYS A 616 -21.55 -9.38 -8.10
N SER A 617 -22.52 -8.65 -7.56
CA SER A 617 -23.01 -8.88 -6.20
C SER A 617 -23.54 -10.32 -6.08
N PRO A 618 -23.30 -11.03 -4.97
CA PRO A 618 -23.84 -12.36 -4.77
C PRO A 618 -25.30 -12.37 -4.25
N VAL A 619 -25.83 -11.19 -3.91
CA VAL A 619 -27.19 -10.96 -3.40
C VAL A 619 -27.76 -9.68 -4.01
N ASP A 620 -29.07 -9.60 -4.18
CA ASP A 620 -29.73 -8.36 -4.58
C ASP A 620 -29.51 -7.27 -3.51
N ARG A 621 -29.13 -6.07 -3.96
CA ARG A 621 -28.83 -4.93 -3.09
C ARG A 621 -29.85 -3.82 -3.22
N LYS A 622 -30.13 -3.15 -2.11
CA LYS A 622 -31.04 -2.00 -1.99
C LYS A 622 -30.30 -0.70 -2.33
N SER A 623 -31.06 0.36 -2.61
CA SER A 623 -30.54 1.72 -2.79
C SER A 623 -29.99 2.36 -1.50
N THR A 624 -30.23 1.74 -0.34
CA THR A 624 -29.68 2.14 0.97
C THR A 624 -28.31 1.53 1.26
N ASP A 625 -27.90 0.53 0.50
CA ASP A 625 -26.67 -0.22 0.73
C ASP A 625 -25.49 0.57 0.13
N PHE A 626 -24.27 0.38 0.64
CA PHE A 626 -23.10 1.12 0.18
C PHE A 626 -21.85 0.24 0.18
N ASP A 627 -21.83 -0.75 -0.71
CA ASP A 627 -20.83 -1.82 -0.72
C ASP A 627 -19.42 -1.34 -1.04
N ALA A 628 -19.28 -0.23 -1.77
CA ALA A 628 -18.00 0.36 -2.14
C ALA A 628 -17.19 0.88 -0.93
N ILE A 629 -17.85 1.18 0.20
CA ILE A 629 -17.14 1.65 1.41
C ILE A 629 -16.37 0.52 2.13
N ALA A 630 -16.62 -0.74 1.76
CA ALA A 630 -15.86 -1.89 2.29
C ALA A 630 -14.43 -1.97 1.75
N PHE A 631 -13.97 -0.99 0.96
CA PHE A 631 -12.63 -0.95 0.38
C PHE A 631 -11.79 0.16 0.98
N SER A 632 -10.59 -0.18 1.47
CA SER A 632 -9.64 0.77 2.06
C SER A 632 -9.30 1.94 1.13
N THR A 633 -9.20 1.71 -0.18
CA THR A 633 -8.97 2.76 -1.20
C THR A 633 -10.05 3.86 -1.21
N ILE A 634 -11.28 3.53 -0.79
CA ILE A 634 -12.42 4.44 -0.74
C ILE A 634 -12.61 4.99 0.69
N ALA A 635 -12.57 4.13 1.71
CA ALA A 635 -12.83 4.51 3.11
C ALA A 635 -11.64 5.16 3.83
N GLN A 636 -10.43 4.63 3.66
CA GLN A 636 -9.23 5.07 4.41
C GLN A 636 -8.31 5.96 3.57
N THR A 637 -7.98 5.54 2.34
CA THR A 637 -7.03 6.24 1.47
C THR A 637 -7.65 7.46 0.78
N HIS A 638 -8.89 7.32 0.30
CA HIS A 638 -9.62 8.32 -0.48
C HIS A 638 -8.78 9.02 -1.58
N ALA A 639 -7.88 8.28 -2.25
CA ALA A 639 -6.99 8.78 -3.28
C ALA A 639 -7.32 8.19 -4.67
N PRO A 640 -7.01 8.88 -5.79
CA PRO A 640 -7.30 8.39 -7.14
C PRO A 640 -6.62 7.05 -7.44
N ALA A 641 -7.40 6.07 -7.90
CA ALA A 641 -6.93 4.72 -8.22
C ALA A 641 -6.17 4.69 -9.57
N MET A 642 -6.51 5.60 -10.49
CA MET A 642 -5.80 5.78 -11.77
C MET A 642 -4.29 6.04 -11.59
N LYS A 643 -3.84 6.46 -10.39
CA LYS A 643 -2.41 6.57 -10.06
C LYS A 643 -1.70 5.24 -10.30
N HIS A 644 -2.25 4.15 -9.78
CA HIS A 644 -1.68 2.80 -9.94
C HIS A 644 -1.82 2.33 -11.39
N PHE A 645 -3.01 2.47 -11.97
CA PHE A 645 -3.30 2.08 -13.36
C PHE A 645 -2.28 2.66 -14.37
N PHE A 646 -2.04 3.98 -14.32
CA PHE A 646 -1.05 4.62 -15.20
C PHE A 646 0.40 4.19 -14.87
N ALA A 647 0.73 4.04 -13.58
CA ALA A 647 2.07 3.63 -13.17
C ALA A 647 2.43 2.23 -13.70
N TYR A 648 1.50 1.29 -13.53
CA TYR A 648 1.67 -0.11 -13.89
C TYR A 648 1.87 -0.27 -15.40
N ILE A 649 1.11 0.44 -16.23
CA ILE A 649 1.30 0.38 -17.69
C ILE A 649 2.63 1.04 -18.11
N MET A 650 2.93 2.24 -17.59
CA MET A 650 4.16 2.96 -17.95
C MET A 650 5.44 2.22 -17.52
N GLN A 651 5.42 1.42 -16.43
CA GLN A 651 6.62 0.73 -15.95
C GLN A 651 7.16 -0.25 -17.01
N PHE A 652 6.29 -0.90 -17.79
CA PHE A 652 6.69 -1.81 -18.85
C PHE A 652 7.17 -1.06 -20.10
N GLN A 653 6.59 0.10 -20.44
CA GLN A 653 7.12 0.97 -21.50
C GLN A 653 8.54 1.47 -21.16
N ILE A 654 8.79 1.81 -19.89
CA ILE A 654 10.12 2.22 -19.40
C ILE A 654 11.08 1.03 -19.36
N LEU A 655 10.63 -0.15 -18.93
CA LEU A 655 11.40 -1.40 -18.98
C LEU A 655 11.80 -1.75 -20.42
N LYS A 656 10.90 -1.60 -21.40
CA LYS A 656 11.21 -1.81 -22.82
C LYS A 656 12.24 -0.81 -23.35
N ALA A 657 12.21 0.44 -22.88
CA ALA A 657 13.21 1.45 -23.23
C ALA A 657 14.58 1.20 -22.55
N LEU A 658 14.60 0.63 -21.35
CA LEU A 658 15.82 0.11 -20.70
C LEU A 658 16.38 -1.11 -21.42
N CYS A 659 15.50 -1.99 -21.92
CA CYS A 659 15.83 -3.28 -22.51
C CYS A 659 15.35 -3.42 -23.97
N PRO A 660 15.81 -2.56 -24.90
CA PRO A 660 15.28 -2.50 -26.27
C PRO A 660 15.53 -3.78 -27.08
N ASN A 661 16.64 -4.47 -26.78
CA ASN A 661 17.07 -5.69 -27.47
C ASN A 661 16.65 -6.99 -26.75
N ALA A 662 15.82 -6.92 -25.69
CA ALA A 662 15.34 -8.11 -25.01
C ALA A 662 14.41 -8.91 -25.94
N THR A 663 14.73 -10.18 -26.18
CA THR A 663 13.91 -11.13 -26.96
C THR A 663 12.68 -11.61 -26.20
N ASN A 664 12.71 -11.52 -24.87
CA ASN A 664 11.57 -11.70 -24.00
C ASN A 664 11.64 -10.68 -22.86
N LEU A 665 10.73 -9.71 -22.84
CA LEU A 665 10.70 -8.65 -21.84
C LEU A 665 10.44 -9.19 -20.42
N SER A 666 9.83 -10.37 -20.27
CA SER A 666 9.60 -11.01 -18.95
C SER A 666 10.88 -11.31 -18.18
N ASN A 667 12.04 -11.30 -18.85
CA ASN A 667 13.33 -11.58 -18.23
C ASN A 667 14.15 -10.31 -17.96
N GLY A 668 13.66 -9.13 -18.38
CA GLY A 668 14.44 -7.89 -18.37
C GLY A 668 15.74 -8.00 -19.17
N CYS A 669 16.76 -7.26 -18.77
CA CYS A 669 18.10 -7.32 -19.35
C CYS A 669 19.19 -6.96 -18.33
N MET A 670 20.46 -7.20 -18.68
CA MET A 670 21.58 -6.58 -17.98
C MET A 670 21.55 -5.07 -18.26
N LEU A 671 21.48 -4.25 -17.20
CA LEU A 671 21.58 -2.80 -17.35
C LEU A 671 23.04 -2.39 -17.48
N GLU A 672 23.32 -1.59 -18.50
CA GLU A 672 24.63 -1.00 -18.77
C GLU A 672 24.49 0.52 -18.94
N ARG A 673 25.63 1.23 -19.01
CA ARG A 673 25.66 2.64 -19.41
C ARG A 673 25.09 2.77 -20.82
N SER A 674 23.94 3.42 -20.93
CA SER A 674 23.20 3.51 -22.19
C SER A 674 22.47 4.84 -22.32
N PRO A 675 22.13 5.27 -23.55
CA PRO A 675 21.33 6.48 -23.78
C PRO A 675 19.99 6.47 -23.02
N ALA A 676 19.42 5.30 -22.73
CA ALA A 676 18.19 5.17 -21.94
C ALA A 676 18.42 5.59 -20.47
N ILE A 677 19.51 5.15 -19.85
CA ILE A 677 19.89 5.57 -18.49
C ILE A 677 20.18 7.08 -18.44
N ASP A 678 20.87 7.63 -19.44
CA ASP A 678 21.14 9.08 -19.52
C ASP A 678 19.86 9.91 -19.71
N LYS A 679 18.90 9.43 -20.52
CA LYS A 679 17.56 10.01 -20.64
C LYS A 679 16.78 9.99 -19.33
N ILE A 680 16.79 8.87 -18.59
CA ILE A 680 16.13 8.74 -17.29
C ILE A 680 16.75 9.72 -16.28
N LYS A 681 18.09 9.76 -16.17
CA LYS A 681 18.80 10.73 -15.33
C LYS A 681 18.46 12.18 -15.69
N LYS A 682 18.39 12.52 -16.98
CA LYS A 682 17.97 13.84 -17.45
C LYS A 682 16.54 14.18 -17.01
N VAL A 683 15.61 13.23 -17.10
CA VAL A 683 14.22 13.42 -16.63
C VAL A 683 14.17 13.60 -15.11
N MET A 684 14.92 12.80 -14.35
CA MET A 684 15.03 12.98 -12.89
C MET A 684 15.55 14.38 -12.55
N ALA A 685 16.58 14.87 -13.24
CA ALA A 685 17.14 16.20 -13.01
C ALA A 685 16.18 17.36 -13.39
N LEU A 686 15.24 17.13 -14.31
CA LEU A 686 14.19 18.10 -14.66
C LEU A 686 13.05 18.14 -13.62
N GLY A 687 12.83 17.04 -12.88
CA GLY A 687 11.78 16.96 -11.87
C GLY A 687 10.40 17.30 -12.43
N SER A 688 9.63 18.10 -11.70
CA SER A 688 8.25 18.46 -12.09
C SER A 688 8.14 19.73 -12.94
N SER A 689 9.28 20.30 -13.37
CA SER A 689 9.35 21.45 -14.30
C SER A 689 8.77 21.15 -15.68
N ILE A 690 8.83 19.89 -16.12
CA ILE A 690 8.24 19.38 -17.37
C ILE A 690 6.92 18.61 -17.11
N THR A 691 6.22 18.23 -18.17
CA THR A 691 5.07 17.33 -18.08
C THR A 691 5.48 15.86 -18.05
N TRP A 692 4.59 15.02 -17.50
CA TRP A 692 4.82 13.57 -17.44
C TRP A 692 4.85 12.92 -18.84
N ARG A 693 4.12 13.48 -19.82
CA ARG A 693 4.18 13.04 -21.23
C ARG A 693 5.48 13.46 -21.93
N GLU A 694 6.01 14.65 -21.65
CA GLU A 694 7.35 15.05 -22.13
C GLU A 694 8.45 14.21 -21.48
N ALA A 695 8.31 13.87 -20.19
CA ALA A 695 9.22 12.96 -19.50
C ALA A 695 9.20 11.55 -20.12
N LEU A 696 8.00 11.04 -20.47
CA LEU A 696 7.84 9.78 -21.20
C LEU A 696 8.49 9.86 -22.58
N GLU A 697 8.25 10.95 -23.34
CA GLU A 697 8.83 11.19 -24.67
C GLU A 697 10.36 11.23 -24.65
N ILE A 698 10.98 11.86 -23.65
CA ILE A 698 12.44 11.88 -23.51
C ILE A 698 12.99 10.45 -23.34
N ILE A 699 12.33 9.61 -22.55
CA ILE A 699 12.77 8.21 -22.31
C ILE A 699 12.46 7.35 -23.53
N ILE A 700 11.18 7.13 -23.85
CA ILE A 700 10.71 6.12 -24.80
C ILE A 700 10.57 6.62 -26.24
N GLY A 701 10.64 7.93 -26.48
CA GLY A 701 10.43 8.54 -27.81
C GLY A 701 8.96 8.81 -28.18
N SER A 702 8.02 8.67 -27.24
CA SER A 702 6.58 8.92 -27.47
C SER A 702 5.90 9.56 -26.24
N LYS A 703 4.90 10.41 -26.49
CA LYS A 703 4.00 11.01 -25.48
C LYS A 703 2.80 10.12 -25.12
N GLU A 704 2.64 8.98 -25.78
CA GLU A 704 1.52 8.05 -25.57
C GLU A 704 1.84 6.99 -24.52
N VAL A 705 0.93 6.84 -23.56
CA VAL A 705 0.84 5.64 -22.72
C VAL A 705 0.17 4.55 -23.55
N ASP A 706 0.74 3.36 -23.53
CA ASP A 706 0.29 2.24 -24.34
C ASP A 706 0.62 0.90 -23.65
N ALA A 707 -0.32 -0.03 -23.67
CA ALA A 707 -0.19 -1.31 -22.98
C ALA A 707 0.64 -2.37 -23.72
N SER A 708 1.08 -2.13 -24.97
CA SER A 708 1.76 -3.17 -25.78
C SER A 708 3.02 -3.73 -25.12
N ALA A 709 3.80 -2.89 -24.42
CA ALA A 709 4.99 -3.36 -23.70
C ALA A 709 4.65 -4.25 -22.50
N MET A 710 3.51 -4.00 -21.83
CA MET A 710 3.00 -4.85 -20.76
C MET A 710 2.47 -6.18 -21.31
N LEU A 711 1.75 -6.14 -22.45
CA LEU A 711 1.29 -7.35 -23.13
C LEU A 711 2.48 -8.18 -23.65
N GLU A 712 3.55 -7.55 -24.14
CA GLU A 712 4.81 -8.23 -24.49
C GLU A 712 5.44 -8.94 -23.29
N TYR A 713 5.48 -8.28 -22.12
CA TYR A 713 5.96 -8.87 -20.87
C TYR A 713 5.14 -10.11 -20.45
N TYR A 714 3.81 -10.04 -20.55
CA TYR A 714 2.91 -11.14 -20.21
C TYR A 714 2.68 -12.16 -21.35
N GLN A 715 3.26 -11.96 -22.54
CA GLN A 715 2.97 -12.79 -23.72
C GLN A 715 3.13 -14.30 -23.49
N PRO A 716 4.13 -14.82 -22.74
CA PRO A 716 4.24 -16.26 -22.48
C PRO A 716 3.04 -16.83 -21.70
N LEU A 717 2.45 -16.03 -20.81
CA LEU A 717 1.25 -16.39 -20.05
C LEU A 717 -0.02 -16.23 -20.90
N ILE A 718 -0.13 -15.13 -21.66
CA ILE A 718 -1.27 -14.86 -22.56
C ILE A 718 -1.45 -16.04 -23.52
N SER A 719 -0.38 -16.42 -24.25
CA SER A 719 -0.43 -17.54 -25.19
C SER A 719 -0.82 -18.86 -24.51
N TRP A 720 -0.35 -19.09 -23.28
CA TRP A 720 -0.70 -20.30 -22.52
C TRP A 720 -2.16 -20.32 -22.07
N LEU A 721 -2.70 -19.20 -21.60
CA LEU A 721 -4.10 -19.07 -21.22
C LEU A 721 -5.02 -19.27 -22.43
N GLU A 722 -4.66 -18.72 -23.59
CA GLU A 722 -5.39 -18.91 -24.85
C GLU A 722 -5.39 -20.39 -25.27
N GLU A 723 -4.24 -21.06 -25.28
CA GLU A 723 -4.10 -22.50 -25.54
C GLU A 723 -4.95 -23.34 -24.55
N ALA A 724 -4.86 -23.05 -23.26
CA ALA A 724 -5.54 -23.78 -22.20
C ALA A 724 -7.08 -23.60 -22.25
N ASN A 725 -7.55 -22.36 -22.37
CA ASN A 725 -8.98 -22.07 -22.42
C ASN A 725 -9.64 -22.60 -23.71
N ALA A 726 -8.94 -22.52 -24.86
CA ALA A 726 -9.44 -23.06 -26.12
C ALA A 726 -9.57 -24.59 -26.08
N LYS A 727 -8.56 -25.28 -25.54
CA LYS A 727 -8.56 -26.74 -25.38
C LYS A 727 -9.70 -27.23 -24.49
N GLU A 728 -9.98 -26.52 -23.40
CA GLU A 728 -10.99 -26.89 -22.41
C GLU A 728 -12.37 -26.26 -22.72
N HIS A 729 -12.52 -25.67 -23.92
CA HIS A 729 -13.75 -25.04 -24.44
C HIS A 729 -14.39 -23.99 -23.52
N VAL A 730 -13.55 -23.23 -22.80
CA VAL A 730 -13.99 -22.23 -21.83
C VAL A 730 -14.58 -21.01 -22.56
N TYR A 731 -15.72 -20.51 -22.08
CA TYR A 731 -16.29 -19.26 -22.57
C TYR A 731 -15.41 -18.07 -22.13
N ILE A 732 -15.02 -17.20 -23.07
CA ILE A 732 -14.15 -16.04 -22.81
C ILE A 732 -15.00 -14.78 -22.64
N GLY A 733 -14.84 -14.07 -21.51
CA GLY A 733 -15.75 -12.98 -21.12
C GLY A 733 -16.91 -13.49 -20.26
N TRP A 734 -17.89 -12.62 -19.98
CA TRP A 734 -18.95 -12.83 -18.99
C TRP A 734 -20.33 -12.34 -19.48
N ASP A 735 -20.48 -12.20 -20.79
CA ASP A 735 -21.64 -11.76 -21.55
C ASP A 735 -22.53 -12.92 -22.05
N GLY A 736 -22.37 -14.11 -21.45
CA GLY A 736 -23.15 -15.31 -21.77
C GLY A 736 -24.54 -15.35 -21.15
N PHE A 737 -25.21 -16.49 -21.30
CA PHE A 737 -26.62 -16.66 -20.92
C PHE A 737 -26.82 -17.10 -19.45
N GLY A 738 -25.75 -17.16 -18.65
CA GLY A 738 -25.82 -17.59 -17.25
C GLY A 738 -25.99 -19.10 -17.10
N LYS A 739 -25.30 -19.89 -17.92
CA LYS A 739 -25.38 -21.36 -17.90
C LYS A 739 -24.64 -21.93 -16.68
N PRO A 740 -25.23 -22.88 -15.94
CA PRO A 740 -24.54 -23.55 -14.84
C PRO A 740 -23.37 -24.41 -15.35
N PHE A 741 -22.38 -24.64 -14.50
CA PHE A 741 -21.31 -25.60 -14.75
C PHE A 741 -21.85 -27.04 -14.69
N THR A 742 -21.35 -27.92 -15.57
CA THR A 742 -21.54 -29.38 -15.44
C THR A 742 -20.34 -30.04 -14.76
N GLU A 743 -20.54 -31.21 -14.13
CA GLU A 743 -19.44 -31.96 -13.48
C GLU A 743 -18.25 -32.24 -14.42
N SER A 744 -18.51 -32.44 -15.71
CA SER A 744 -17.49 -32.64 -16.75
C SER A 744 -16.66 -31.38 -17.08
N GLU A 745 -17.15 -30.18 -16.75
CA GLU A 745 -16.47 -28.91 -17.00
C GLU A 745 -15.56 -28.50 -15.84
N VAL A 746 -15.81 -29.05 -14.63
CA VAL A 746 -15.02 -28.80 -13.43
C VAL A 746 -13.62 -29.44 -13.58
N PRO A 747 -12.54 -28.66 -13.48
CA PRO A 747 -11.20 -29.21 -13.51
C PRO A 747 -10.96 -30.06 -12.26
N LYS A 748 -10.20 -31.15 -12.40
CA LYS A 748 -9.70 -31.87 -11.23
C LYS A 748 -8.56 -31.04 -10.63
N LEU A 749 -8.70 -30.66 -9.35
CA LEU A 749 -7.56 -30.15 -8.59
C LEU A 749 -6.44 -31.19 -8.62
N ARG A 750 -5.20 -30.73 -8.76
CA ARG A 750 -4.02 -31.59 -8.67
C ARG A 750 -3.79 -31.91 -7.19
N GLU A 751 -3.43 -33.16 -6.88
CA GLU A 751 -3.14 -33.57 -5.50
C GLU A 751 -1.85 -32.88 -5.02
N ASN A 752 -2.00 -31.82 -4.23
CA ASN A 752 -0.88 -31.14 -3.59
C ASN A 752 -0.32 -32.02 -2.46
N THR A 753 0.75 -32.77 -2.73
CA THR A 753 1.44 -33.61 -1.73
C THR A 753 2.35 -32.83 -0.77
N ALA A 754 2.33 -31.49 -0.82
CA ALA A 754 3.07 -30.61 0.09
C ALA A 754 2.15 -30.07 1.19
N SER A 755 2.63 -30.03 2.44
CA SER A 755 1.90 -29.47 3.59
C SER A 755 1.60 -27.98 3.42
N MET A 756 0.75 -27.44 4.29
CA MET A 756 0.00 -26.20 4.07
C MET A 756 0.80 -24.90 4.26
N ASP A 757 2.12 -24.97 4.39
CA ASP A 757 2.88 -23.97 5.17
C ASP A 757 3.64 -22.94 4.30
N THR A 758 4.21 -23.35 3.16
CA THR A 758 5.26 -22.57 2.46
C THR A 758 4.83 -21.22 1.86
N PHE A 759 3.53 -20.93 1.73
CA PHE A 759 3.05 -19.61 1.26
C PHE A 759 2.55 -18.72 2.41
N SER A 760 2.26 -19.29 3.59
CA SER A 760 1.93 -18.53 4.81
C SER A 760 3.17 -18.23 5.67
N GLU A 761 4.25 -19.00 5.53
CA GLU A 761 5.54 -18.77 6.20
C GLU A 761 6.27 -17.47 5.81
N ILE A 762 5.72 -16.69 4.87
CA ILE A 762 6.19 -15.33 4.59
C ILE A 762 5.71 -14.34 5.67
N LEU A 763 4.68 -14.68 6.48
CA LEU A 763 4.06 -13.76 7.46
C LEU A 763 3.66 -14.35 8.84
N SER A 764 4.05 -15.57 9.21
CA SER A 764 3.76 -16.13 10.56
C SER A 764 4.99 -16.71 11.25
N GLU A 765 5.22 -16.29 12.50
CA GLU A 765 6.05 -16.80 13.64
C GLU A 765 7.25 -17.77 13.47
N THR A 766 7.39 -18.53 12.37
CA THR A 766 8.47 -19.51 12.17
C THR A 766 9.81 -18.91 11.76
N GLN A 767 9.84 -17.65 11.27
CA GLN A 767 11.06 -16.91 10.90
C GLN A 767 11.85 -16.35 12.10
N PHE A 768 11.25 -16.32 13.29
CA PHE A 768 11.82 -15.59 14.43
C PHE A 768 12.00 -16.50 15.63
N ALA A 769 13.08 -16.27 16.38
CA ALA A 769 13.34 -16.91 17.65
C ALA A 769 13.43 -15.83 18.73
N PHE A 770 12.65 -15.99 19.79
CA PHE A 770 12.81 -15.19 21.00
C PHE A 770 14.17 -15.50 21.65
N PRO A 771 14.68 -14.62 22.53
CA PRO A 771 15.81 -14.96 23.40
C PRO A 771 15.62 -16.34 24.05
N GLY A 772 16.71 -17.08 24.29
CA GLY A 772 16.66 -18.48 24.75
C GLY A 772 16.07 -19.51 23.78
N GLY A 773 15.49 -19.08 22.65
CA GLY A 773 14.95 -19.94 21.60
C GLY A 773 16.00 -20.45 20.61
N ASP A 774 15.68 -21.54 19.93
CA ASP A 774 16.53 -22.19 18.92
C ASP A 774 16.54 -21.40 17.60
N CYS A 775 17.74 -21.01 17.15
CA CYS A 775 18.00 -20.31 15.89
C CYS A 775 18.69 -21.17 14.81
N SER A 776 18.85 -22.48 15.02
CA SER A 776 19.51 -23.40 14.07
C SER A 776 18.83 -23.49 12.69
N ASN A 777 17.52 -23.23 12.61
CA ASN A 777 16.72 -23.33 11.38
C ASN A 777 16.46 -21.94 10.73
N SER A 778 17.50 -21.12 10.58
CA SER A 778 17.43 -19.80 9.92
C SER A 778 16.47 -18.79 10.58
N ARG A 779 16.27 -18.88 11.90
CA ARG A 779 15.43 -17.94 12.64
C ARG A 779 16.21 -16.70 13.07
N GLU A 780 15.67 -15.51 12.81
CA GLU A 780 16.25 -14.25 13.27
C GLU A 780 15.90 -14.03 14.75
N CYS A 781 16.89 -13.60 15.53
CA CYS A 781 16.76 -13.42 16.98
C CYS A 781 16.10 -12.08 17.32
N LEU A 782 14.97 -12.13 18.02
CA LEU A 782 14.17 -10.95 18.38
C LEU A 782 14.70 -10.21 19.60
N LEU A 783 14.16 -9.01 19.85
CA LEU A 783 14.33 -8.26 21.11
C LEU A 783 15.80 -8.08 21.51
N ASP A 784 16.61 -7.54 20.60
CA ASP A 784 18.04 -7.27 20.81
C ASP A 784 18.88 -8.49 21.28
N SER A 785 18.49 -9.70 20.89
CA SER A 785 19.33 -10.90 20.94
C SER A 785 20.07 -11.18 19.62
N VAL A 786 21.05 -12.08 19.66
CA VAL A 786 21.91 -12.52 18.56
C VAL A 786 22.06 -14.04 18.65
N CYS A 787 22.02 -14.73 17.50
CA CYS A 787 22.20 -16.17 17.46
C CYS A 787 23.66 -16.52 17.82
N ARG A 788 23.87 -17.18 18.96
CA ARG A 788 25.15 -17.73 19.42
C ARG A 788 24.94 -19.21 19.75
N ASN A 789 25.76 -20.09 19.20
CA ASN A 789 25.66 -21.55 19.41
C ASN A 789 24.25 -22.15 19.19
N ASN A 790 23.53 -21.69 18.15
CA ASN A 790 22.15 -22.06 17.83
C ASN A 790 21.08 -21.63 18.86
N ILE A 791 21.40 -20.75 19.82
CA ILE A 791 20.44 -20.15 20.74
C ILE A 791 20.48 -18.62 20.60
N CYS A 792 19.34 -17.96 20.72
CA CYS A 792 19.28 -16.50 20.75
C CYS A 792 19.74 -15.96 22.12
N GLU A 793 20.95 -15.40 22.19
CA GLU A 793 21.53 -14.81 23.40
C GLU A 793 21.42 -13.27 23.35
N CYS A 794 21.12 -12.61 24.48
CA CYS A 794 21.04 -11.16 24.53
C CYS A 794 22.38 -10.49 24.19
N LYS A 795 22.34 -9.34 23.51
CA LYS A 795 23.55 -8.54 23.21
C LYS A 795 24.28 -8.11 24.48
N GLU A 796 25.59 -7.89 24.35
CA GLU A 796 26.42 -7.37 25.44
C GLU A 796 25.86 -6.05 26.00
N GLY A 797 25.70 -5.99 27.33
CA GLY A 797 25.01 -4.89 28.04
C GLY A 797 23.53 -5.14 28.33
N LEU A 798 22.92 -6.21 27.80
CA LEU A 798 21.55 -6.65 28.11
C LEU A 798 21.56 -7.96 28.89
N TYR A 799 20.52 -8.19 29.68
CA TYR A 799 20.34 -9.39 30.49
C TYR A 799 19.10 -10.16 30.05
N THR A 800 19.17 -11.50 30.13
CA THR A 800 18.05 -12.38 29.80
C THR A 800 17.10 -12.51 31.00
N LEU A 801 15.96 -11.81 30.95
CA LEU A 801 14.84 -12.01 31.88
C LEU A 801 14.01 -13.22 31.43
N ARG A 802 13.93 -14.26 32.26
CA ARG A 802 13.06 -15.42 32.04
C ARG A 802 11.78 -15.32 32.89
N ILE A 803 10.61 -15.42 32.26
CA ILE A 803 9.31 -15.52 32.94
C ILE A 803 8.61 -16.78 32.44
N GLY A 804 8.59 -17.83 33.25
CA GLY A 804 8.09 -19.16 32.84
C GLY A 804 8.93 -19.74 31.69
N ASN A 805 8.32 -19.86 30.51
CA ASN A 805 8.98 -20.33 29.29
C ASN A 805 9.31 -19.20 28.30
N THR A 806 9.01 -17.94 28.62
CA THR A 806 9.40 -16.79 27.80
C THR A 806 10.70 -16.20 28.29
N TYR A 807 11.49 -15.65 27.37
CA TYR A 807 12.72 -14.93 27.67
C TYR A 807 12.71 -13.60 26.92
N ASN A 808 13.15 -12.54 27.58
CA ASN A 808 13.26 -11.19 27.01
C ASN A 808 14.63 -10.61 27.35
N CYS A 809 15.21 -9.79 26.45
CA CYS A 809 16.40 -9.03 26.78
C CYS A 809 16.00 -7.68 27.38
N VAL A 810 16.54 -7.37 28.56
CA VAL A 810 16.26 -6.12 29.27
C VAL A 810 17.55 -5.36 29.59
N PRO A 811 17.52 -4.01 29.55
CA PRO A 811 18.63 -3.20 30.03
C PRO A 811 18.66 -3.20 31.56
N GLY A 812 19.75 -3.71 32.14
CA GLY A 812 19.91 -3.91 33.58
C GLY A 812 19.62 -5.34 34.04
N ASN A 813 20.25 -5.75 35.15
CA ASN A 813 20.11 -7.10 35.69
C ASN A 813 18.71 -7.29 36.30
N PRO A 814 17.90 -8.28 35.86
CA PRO A 814 16.55 -8.45 36.36
C PRO A 814 16.50 -8.73 37.87
N ALA A 815 17.55 -9.34 38.43
CA ALA A 815 17.66 -9.57 39.87
C ALA A 815 17.67 -8.25 40.67
N ASP A 816 18.26 -7.18 40.12
CA ASP A 816 18.30 -5.85 40.75
C ASP A 816 16.91 -5.19 40.77
N ALA A 817 16.01 -5.61 39.86
CA ALA A 817 14.60 -5.23 39.81
C ALA A 817 13.66 -6.25 40.49
N GLY A 818 14.19 -7.24 41.21
CA GLY A 818 13.39 -8.25 41.92
C GLY A 818 12.86 -9.38 41.04
N PHE A 819 13.50 -9.69 39.90
CA PHE A 819 13.21 -10.86 39.06
C PHE A 819 14.41 -11.82 39.06
N GLY A 820 14.39 -12.82 39.94
CA GLY A 820 15.44 -13.83 40.06
C GLY A 820 15.16 -14.85 41.17
N ASP A 821 16.00 -15.87 41.26
CA ASP A 821 15.98 -16.91 42.31
C ASP A 821 16.59 -16.44 43.65
N GLY A 822 17.24 -15.28 43.66
CA GLY A 822 17.78 -14.62 44.84
C GLY A 822 16.72 -13.91 45.70
N HIS A 823 16.21 -14.59 46.72
CA HIS A 823 15.62 -14.08 47.97
C HIS A 823 15.09 -12.62 47.99
N GLY A 824 13.86 -12.40 47.49
CA GLY A 824 13.11 -11.15 47.73
C GLY A 824 12.27 -10.63 46.56
N GLY A 825 12.36 -11.28 45.40
CA GLY A 825 11.67 -10.89 44.18
C GLY A 825 10.16 -11.14 44.11
N LEU A 826 9.47 -10.39 43.24
CA LEU A 826 8.02 -10.40 43.09
C LEU A 826 7.60 -11.55 42.16
N VAL A 827 7.20 -12.69 42.74
CA VAL A 827 6.71 -13.85 41.97
C VAL A 827 5.32 -13.54 41.41
N ILE A 828 5.25 -13.22 40.11
CA ILE A 828 3.98 -13.16 39.38
C ILE A 828 3.45 -14.59 39.23
N GLY A 829 2.51 -14.97 40.10
CA GLY A 829 1.96 -16.31 40.19
C GLY A 829 1.05 -16.68 39.02
N LEU A 830 1.63 -17.14 37.91
CA LEU A 830 0.94 -18.05 37.00
C LEU A 830 1.01 -19.46 37.61
N HIS A 831 -0.13 -20.00 38.05
CA HIS A 831 -0.20 -21.36 38.58
C HIS A 831 0.19 -22.39 37.51
N SER A 832 1.31 -23.07 37.70
CA SER A 832 1.64 -24.28 36.96
C SER A 832 0.84 -25.46 37.51
N ALA A 833 -0.05 -26.03 36.70
CA ALA A 833 -0.53 -27.38 36.91
C ALA A 833 0.61 -28.35 36.50
N ASP A 834 1.26 -29.00 37.48
CA ASP A 834 0.97 -30.41 37.80
C ASP A 834 2.01 -31.06 38.74
N ASP A 835 1.56 -32.15 39.38
CA ASP A 835 2.27 -33.16 40.18
C ASP A 835 2.97 -32.75 41.51
N SER A 836 2.87 -33.51 42.60
CA SER A 836 2.26 -34.85 42.78
C SER A 836 1.83 -35.11 44.24
N SER A 837 0.77 -35.90 44.45
CA SER A 837 0.77 -36.95 45.49
C SER A 837 -0.32 -37.99 45.23
N VAL A 838 0.07 -39.27 45.26
CA VAL A 838 -0.77 -40.42 44.92
C VAL A 838 -1.63 -40.85 46.12
N VAL A 839 -2.94 -40.95 45.93
CA VAL A 839 -3.83 -41.83 46.71
C VAL A 839 -4.79 -42.53 45.72
N PRO A 840 -4.89 -43.87 45.70
CA PRO A 840 -5.59 -44.63 44.65
C PRO A 840 -7.06 -44.99 44.98
N ILE A 841 -7.71 -45.70 44.02
CA ILE A 841 -8.98 -46.50 44.10
C ILE A 841 -10.25 -45.74 43.65
N PRO A 842 -11.21 -46.34 42.88
CA PRO A 842 -11.18 -47.56 42.05
C PRO A 842 -11.61 -47.38 40.56
N GLU A 843 -11.40 -48.43 39.77
CA GLU A 843 -12.06 -48.63 38.46
C GLU A 843 -13.58 -48.92 38.61
N PRO A 844 -14.43 -48.56 37.63
CA PRO A 844 -15.76 -49.13 37.49
C PRO A 844 -15.71 -50.44 36.67
N GLU A 845 -16.00 -51.57 37.32
CA GLU A 845 -16.07 -52.89 36.68
C GLU A 845 -17.17 -53.00 35.60
N GLU A 846 -16.96 -53.89 34.64
CA GLU A 846 -18.02 -54.39 33.77
C GLU A 846 -19.11 -55.10 34.60
N HIS A 847 -20.38 -54.73 34.38
CA HIS A 847 -21.51 -55.57 34.78
C HIS A 847 -22.42 -55.92 33.60
N ASN A 848 -21.95 -56.94 32.87
CA ASN A 848 -22.76 -57.71 31.94
C ASN A 848 -23.73 -58.61 32.73
N LYS A 849 -25.04 -58.45 32.55
CA LYS A 849 -26.02 -59.46 33.01
C LYS A 849 -27.19 -59.60 32.04
N GLN A 850 -27.35 -60.83 31.56
CA GLN A 850 -28.27 -61.21 30.50
C GLN A 850 -29.59 -61.81 31.03
N LEU A 851 -30.60 -61.77 30.14
CA LEU A 851 -31.78 -62.64 30.02
C LEU A 851 -32.96 -62.52 31.02
N GLY A 852 -34.11 -62.13 30.44
CA GLY A 852 -35.49 -62.43 30.84
C GLY A 852 -36.40 -62.13 29.63
N ALA A 853 -37.38 -62.98 29.29
CA ALA A 853 -37.88 -63.07 27.90
C ALA A 853 -39.41 -63.09 27.70
N LYS A 854 -39.83 -62.69 26.47
CA LYS A 854 -41.08 -63.04 25.73
C LYS A 854 -42.44 -62.42 26.21
N PRO A 855 -43.55 -62.49 25.43
CA PRO A 855 -43.72 -61.96 24.06
C PRO A 855 -45.14 -61.37 23.73
N GLY A 856 -45.34 -60.83 22.52
CA GLY A 856 -46.68 -60.52 21.93
C GLY A 856 -47.13 -59.04 22.03
N SER A 857 -48.06 -58.52 21.22
CA SER A 857 -48.80 -59.08 20.06
C SER A 857 -49.57 -57.97 19.32
N GLU A 858 -49.70 -58.07 17.98
CA GLU A 858 -50.81 -57.47 17.15
C GLU A 858 -50.95 -55.92 17.14
N HIS A 859 -51.62 -55.21 16.21
CA HIS A 859 -52.23 -55.54 14.90
C HIS A 859 -52.37 -54.28 14.00
N ARG A 860 -52.15 -54.45 12.68
CA ARG A 860 -52.96 -53.93 11.53
C ARG A 860 -53.40 -52.45 11.37
N ASN A 861 -53.19 -51.99 10.11
CA ASN A 861 -54.08 -51.23 9.21
C ASN A 861 -54.27 -49.69 9.36
N GLY A 862 -54.29 -48.99 8.21
CA GLY A 862 -55.22 -47.86 8.00
C GLY A 862 -54.75 -46.57 7.29
N ARG A 863 -54.61 -46.58 5.95
CA ARG A 863 -55.05 -45.45 5.08
C ARG A 863 -56.60 -45.57 4.88
N PRO A 864 -57.40 -44.58 4.37
CA PRO A 864 -57.04 -43.56 3.36
C PRO A 864 -57.78 -42.18 3.38
N GLY A 865 -57.47 -41.31 2.40
CA GLY A 865 -58.33 -40.23 1.85
C GLY A 865 -58.36 -38.88 2.59
N SER A 866 -58.78 -37.76 2.00
CA SER A 866 -58.93 -37.34 0.59
C SER A 866 -59.27 -35.83 0.49
N LEU A 867 -58.98 -35.21 -0.68
CA LEU A 867 -59.40 -33.91 -1.26
C LEU A 867 -60.72 -33.25 -0.76
N PRO A 868 -60.87 -31.90 -0.85
CA PRO A 868 -61.23 -31.25 -2.13
C PRO A 868 -60.61 -29.88 -2.49
N GLU A 869 -60.78 -29.51 -3.76
CA GLU A 869 -60.41 -28.25 -4.42
C GLU A 869 -61.46 -27.13 -4.21
N ALA A 870 -61.11 -25.91 -4.64
CA ALA A 870 -62.07 -24.95 -5.18
C ALA A 870 -61.40 -24.09 -6.29
N GLU A 871 -61.91 -24.19 -7.51
CA GLU A 871 -61.56 -23.30 -8.63
C GLU A 871 -62.40 -22.01 -8.60
N LEU A 872 -61.92 -20.96 -9.27
CA LEU A 872 -62.80 -20.01 -9.96
C LEU A 872 -62.07 -19.35 -11.15
N GLU A 873 -62.65 -19.53 -12.33
CA GLU A 873 -62.25 -18.91 -13.59
C GLU A 873 -62.59 -17.38 -13.59
N HIS A 874 -62.35 -16.53 -14.60
CA HIS A 874 -62.14 -16.74 -16.04
C HIS A 874 -61.70 -15.40 -16.70
N LYS A 875 -60.85 -15.48 -17.75
CA LYS A 875 -60.89 -14.72 -19.03
C LYS A 875 -59.48 -14.46 -19.57
N GLY A 876 -59.18 -15.04 -20.73
CA GLY A 876 -57.97 -14.74 -21.49
C GLY A 876 -58.26 -13.98 -22.79
N THR A 877 -57.21 -13.51 -23.43
CA THR A 877 -57.12 -13.27 -24.88
C THR A 877 -55.67 -13.37 -25.30
N SER A 878 -55.35 -14.23 -26.28
CA SER A 878 -54.03 -14.34 -26.90
C SER A 878 -54.00 -13.58 -28.22
N ILE A 879 -52.98 -12.73 -28.43
CA ILE A 879 -52.56 -12.28 -29.77
C ILE A 879 -51.03 -12.24 -29.81
N SER A 880 -50.46 -12.81 -30.87
CA SER A 880 -49.03 -12.82 -31.18
C SER A 880 -48.72 -11.76 -32.26
N ILE A 881 -47.74 -10.88 -32.03
CA ILE A 881 -47.17 -9.99 -33.08
C ILE A 881 -45.66 -9.78 -32.84
N PRO A 882 -44.76 -10.50 -33.53
CA PRO A 882 -43.34 -10.17 -33.59
C PRO A 882 -43.07 -9.21 -34.75
N THR A 883 -43.38 -7.91 -34.60
CA THR A 883 -43.12 -6.92 -35.69
C THR A 883 -42.95 -5.45 -35.24
N LEU A 884 -42.74 -5.17 -33.93
CA LEU A 884 -42.63 -3.79 -33.43
C LEU A 884 -41.25 -3.36 -32.89
N ILE A 885 -40.32 -4.30 -32.66
CA ILE A 885 -39.02 -3.99 -32.03
C ILE A 885 -37.96 -3.54 -33.07
N LEU A 886 -38.11 -3.94 -34.34
CA LEU A 886 -37.11 -3.62 -35.39
C LEU A 886 -37.17 -2.17 -35.90
N VAL A 887 -38.26 -1.43 -35.62
CA VAL A 887 -38.45 -0.05 -36.10
C VAL A 887 -37.95 0.99 -35.10
N LEU A 888 -38.00 0.69 -33.79
CA LEU A 888 -37.49 1.58 -32.73
C LEU A 888 -35.96 1.66 -32.68
N LEU A 889 -35.25 0.65 -33.21
CA LEU A 889 -33.79 0.62 -33.28
C LEU A 889 -33.21 1.50 -34.40
N PHE A 890 -34.00 1.88 -35.40
CA PHE A 890 -33.53 2.69 -36.54
C PHE A 890 -33.69 4.21 -36.37
N THR A 891 -34.57 4.67 -35.48
CA THR A 891 -34.81 6.12 -35.27
C THR A 891 -33.86 6.76 -34.27
N VAL A 892 -33.21 5.99 -33.38
CA VAL A 892 -32.21 6.53 -32.43
C VAL A 892 -30.84 6.75 -33.09
N LEU A 893 -30.49 5.92 -34.09
CA LEU A 893 -29.19 5.99 -34.77
C LEU A 893 -29.05 7.17 -35.77
N ILE A 894 -30.13 7.92 -36.03
CA ILE A 894 -30.16 9.08 -36.95
C ILE A 894 -30.20 10.42 -36.17
N VAL A 895 -30.30 10.37 -34.84
CA VAL A 895 -30.22 11.55 -33.95
C VAL A 895 -28.83 11.68 -33.30
N LEU A 896 -27.90 10.77 -33.62
CA LEU A 896 -26.51 10.72 -33.13
C LEU A 896 -25.48 10.72 -34.28
N LEU A 897 -25.80 11.48 -35.35
CA LEU A 897 -24.88 11.90 -36.42
C LEU A 897 -24.79 13.43 -36.44
#